data_AF-A0A438KG65-F1
#
_entry.id   AF-A0A438KG65-F1
#
_cell.length_a   1.000
_cell.length_b   1.000
_cell.length_c   1.000
_cell.angle_alpha   90.00
_cell.angle_beta   90.00
_cell.angle_gamma   90.00
#
_symmetry.space_group_name_H-M   'P 1'
#
loop_
_entity.id
_entity.type
_entity.pdbx_description
1 polymer ?
#
loop_
_entity_poly.entity_id
_entity_poly.type
_entity_poly.pdbx_seq_one_letter_code
_entity_poly.pdbx_strand_id
1 'polypeptide(L)'
;MSETSIWVTGESGAIYERFWNGLQWVIAPHDLPISAGHAVSVFIINQTILALSEPGNLYQMQLSESSHPIWVDFTPTGNDSTSKKTEQGSAIHIKSGVVSHDGVRVYFCTKNGSLLELSEIEPPRWVHHGRPPGADVAAIADAANIRPEVVFTISSTGDLYEYDRSSKPSWKKHIWKEKLAQDASLMPSMASTFQGQIGLNSLSLYLLTKGGNLVERRLHQRKWKWIVHGSPKDHHLTSVTPVFQDQFNEKVLSLFFTSSVGYVFEYQILKHPGSTQENQIEQTWVRHMHPLDAKVARGIAGLQFQVGRIMFVLDDGRLAELHLSGLGGESLGLAQVNLRRKASVKYVWSILDAPETEGWNAEYCTEERGPSNCITGVRDETNDVGASRSITRRRKGSQEQQNYLSLGASGSSHAKSWEEYSYPDNWINTNFRLRVMHGGKSFFLITDSGLIFEYVYAENVWLWLRHEHPTAMKGALGNYNGSLFLVDAHGSLLIRERSSNDLTWTNCTSMRKGRQVIAGPPWDGIPGRAMKATTEDALFFVSKNGKLLQFTVALRKFKWKDCRNPPNTKIASIVDKEVFRENIVFVIGRDGRLYQYNKVTELWHEHYQSQHLVLSCLPGTAMRSSSVSLTGSLFMVSEDGGLVEYHWSAVDGWNWIEHGTPFKSVTLVGSPGPCFEGNQLFLIGSDGKVYLRHLDQTTWKWKNCGFPYMENMAAEKQEKVGRNNGDEEICVDEDFAASLEEDENLNNHNRNCNPKVASIRPIPFSEDSVIFELRDGRLAEMLRIEETQWVWSRIIGTPTSLCIANYWTAVAS
;
A
#
# COMPACT_ATOMS: atom_id res chain seq x y z
N MET A 1 28.12 8.59 3.30
CA MET A 1 26.85 8.08 3.85
C MET A 1 26.73 8.57 5.28
N SER A 2 25.54 8.93 5.75
CA SER A 2 25.38 9.31 7.16
C SER A 2 25.37 8.04 8.02
N GLU A 3 25.87 8.10 9.25
CA GLU A 3 25.71 7.03 10.27
C GLU A 3 24.23 6.84 10.70
N THR A 4 23.29 7.37 9.92
CA THR A 4 21.91 7.65 10.33
C THR A 4 20.87 7.06 9.37
N SER A 5 21.29 6.12 8.52
CA SER A 5 20.43 5.46 7.56
C SER A 5 20.18 3.98 7.86
N ILE A 6 18.97 3.55 7.54
CA ILE A 6 18.46 2.19 7.73
C ILE A 6 18.12 1.66 6.34
N TRP A 7 18.80 0.60 5.94
CA TRP A 7 18.54 -0.07 4.66
C TRP A 7 17.61 -1.25 4.89
N VAL A 8 16.57 -1.35 4.07
CA VAL A 8 15.53 -2.37 4.20
C VAL A 8 15.32 -3.04 2.86
N THR A 9 15.36 -4.37 2.88
CA THR A 9 14.81 -5.21 1.83
C THR A 9 13.40 -5.58 2.21
N GLY A 10 12.43 -5.02 1.49
CA GLY A 10 11.03 -5.28 1.79
C GLY A 10 10.52 -6.59 1.17
N GLU A 11 9.28 -6.96 1.47
CA GLU A 11 8.70 -8.25 1.04
C GLU A 11 8.51 -8.30 -0.48
N SER A 12 8.36 -7.13 -1.13
CA SER A 12 8.31 -7.05 -2.59
C SER A 12 9.65 -7.32 -3.28
N GLY A 13 10.74 -7.47 -2.51
CA GLY A 13 12.10 -7.52 -3.04
C GLY A 13 12.66 -6.15 -3.42
N ALA A 14 11.99 -5.07 -3.01
CA ALA A 14 12.48 -3.71 -3.13
C ALA A 14 13.56 -3.41 -2.10
N ILE A 15 14.44 -2.47 -2.44
CA ILE A 15 15.46 -1.95 -1.52
C ILE A 15 15.16 -0.47 -1.30
N TYR A 16 15.10 -0.05 -0.04
CA TYR A 16 15.00 1.36 0.30
C TYR A 16 15.84 1.73 1.50
N GLU A 17 16.28 2.98 1.52
CA GLU A 17 17.05 3.60 2.58
C GLU A 17 16.17 4.61 3.30
N ARG A 18 15.94 4.42 4.59
CA ARG A 18 15.34 5.41 5.48
C ARG A 18 16.44 6.15 6.23
N PHE A 19 16.63 7.44 5.98
CA PHE A 19 17.70 8.24 6.59
C PHE A 19 17.19 9.55 7.18
N TRP A 20 17.91 10.08 8.16
CA TRP A 20 17.60 11.38 8.75
C TRP A 20 18.30 12.49 7.97
N ASN A 21 17.55 13.41 7.35
CA ASN A 21 18.14 14.51 6.57
C ASN A 21 18.53 15.74 7.41
N GLY A 22 18.37 15.68 8.74
CA GLY A 22 18.59 16.81 9.65
C GLY A 22 17.31 17.45 10.17
N LEU A 23 16.20 17.33 9.43
CA LEU A 23 14.89 17.92 9.77
C LEU A 23 13.82 16.85 10.01
N GLN A 24 13.79 15.82 9.16
CA GLN A 24 12.82 14.74 9.18
C GLN A 24 13.44 13.43 8.68
N TRP A 25 12.72 12.34 8.90
CA TRP A 25 13.04 11.06 8.27
C TRP A 25 12.60 11.09 6.81
N VAL A 26 13.47 10.62 5.92
CA VAL A 26 13.25 10.55 4.47
C VAL A 26 13.51 9.12 4.02
N ILE A 27 12.83 8.68 2.95
CA ILE A 27 13.00 7.35 2.36
C ILE A 27 13.41 7.49 0.90
N ALA A 28 14.53 6.87 0.52
CA ALA A 28 15.04 6.82 -0.84
C ALA A 28 15.03 5.37 -1.37
N PRO A 29 14.45 5.11 -2.54
CA PRO A 29 14.48 3.78 -3.15
C PRO A 29 15.81 3.49 -3.85
N HIS A 30 16.21 2.22 -3.85
CA HIS A 30 17.47 1.72 -4.39
C HIS A 30 17.31 0.33 -5.02
N ASP A 31 16.19 0.09 -5.69
CA ASP A 31 15.87 -1.23 -6.25
C ASP A 31 16.92 -1.79 -7.21
N LEU A 32 17.01 -3.11 -7.22
CA LEU A 32 17.78 -3.82 -8.23
C LEU A 32 17.12 -3.66 -9.61
N PRO A 33 17.91 -3.71 -10.70
CA PRO A 33 17.36 -3.76 -12.05
C PRO A 33 16.40 -4.94 -12.20
N ILE A 34 15.33 -4.78 -12.98
CA ILE A 34 14.31 -5.84 -13.22
C ILE A 34 14.95 -7.17 -13.68
N SER A 35 16.06 -7.10 -14.41
CA SER A 35 16.82 -8.28 -14.87
C SER A 35 17.49 -9.09 -13.75
N ALA A 36 17.76 -8.46 -12.59
CA ALA A 36 18.35 -9.10 -11.42
C ALA A 36 17.34 -9.89 -10.57
N GLY A 37 16.04 -9.58 -10.72
CA GLY A 37 14.97 -10.11 -9.87
C GLY A 37 14.91 -9.46 -8.49
N HIS A 38 14.15 -10.07 -7.59
CA HIS A 38 13.88 -9.56 -6.24
C HIS A 38 15.13 -9.55 -5.37
N ALA A 39 15.34 -8.47 -4.60
CA ALA A 39 16.37 -8.42 -3.57
C ALA A 39 15.94 -9.21 -2.32
N VAL A 40 16.89 -9.90 -1.70
CA VAL A 40 16.64 -10.76 -0.52
C VAL A 40 17.37 -10.22 0.72
N SER A 41 18.54 -9.61 0.55
CA SER A 41 19.29 -9.04 1.66
C SER A 41 20.24 -7.95 1.20
N VAL A 42 20.53 -6.99 2.08
CA VAL A 42 21.54 -5.95 1.88
C VAL A 42 22.67 -6.12 2.90
N PHE A 43 23.90 -5.88 2.46
CA PHE A 43 25.12 -5.89 3.28
C PHE A 43 25.82 -4.55 3.15
N ILE A 44 26.32 -4.02 4.26
CA ILE A 44 27.10 -2.78 4.29
C ILE A 44 28.50 -3.15 4.79
N ILE A 45 29.52 -2.91 3.96
CA ILE A 45 30.92 -3.29 4.22
C ILE A 45 31.80 -2.10 3.88
N ASN A 46 32.54 -1.57 4.85
CA ASN A 46 33.43 -0.42 4.65
C ASN A 46 32.77 0.72 3.81
N GLN A 47 31.52 1.06 4.15
CA GLN A 47 30.66 2.04 3.46
C GLN A 47 30.19 1.67 2.03
N THR A 48 30.56 0.50 1.52
CA THR A 48 30.03 -0.05 0.27
C THR A 48 28.78 -0.88 0.54
N ILE A 49 27.78 -0.76 -0.33
CA ILE A 49 26.52 -1.51 -0.22
C ILE A 49 26.51 -2.63 -1.24
N LEU A 50 26.23 -3.84 -0.75
CA LEU A 50 25.99 -5.01 -1.59
C LEU A 50 24.54 -5.48 -1.41
N ALA A 51 23.91 -5.91 -2.50
CA ALA A 51 22.57 -6.48 -2.49
C ALA A 51 22.59 -7.89 -3.08
N LEU A 52 21.95 -8.83 -2.40
CA LEU A 52 21.76 -10.19 -2.86
C LEU A 52 20.39 -10.33 -3.52
N SER A 53 20.37 -10.88 -4.73
CA SER A 53 19.14 -11.22 -5.45
C SER A 53 18.66 -12.65 -5.14
N GLU A 54 17.38 -12.94 -5.34
CA GLU A 54 16.77 -14.26 -5.17
C GLU A 54 17.45 -15.38 -6.00
N PRO A 55 17.85 -15.14 -7.27
CA PRO A 55 18.66 -16.09 -8.03
C PRO A 55 20.02 -16.42 -7.37
N GLY A 56 20.50 -15.56 -6.46
CA GLY A 56 21.75 -15.74 -5.73
C GLY A 56 22.93 -14.98 -6.33
N ASN A 57 22.65 -13.95 -7.14
CA ASN A 57 23.66 -13.04 -7.69
C ASN A 57 23.85 -11.85 -6.75
N LEU A 58 25.08 -11.38 -6.63
CA LEU A 58 25.45 -10.29 -5.75
C LEU A 58 25.70 -9.03 -6.57
N TYR A 59 25.14 -7.90 -6.16
CA TYR A 59 25.29 -6.61 -6.82
C TYR A 59 25.97 -5.64 -5.88
N GLN A 60 26.89 -4.84 -6.40
CA GLN A 60 27.53 -3.74 -5.69
C GLN A 60 26.91 -2.42 -6.14
N MET A 61 26.55 -1.57 -5.17
CA MET A 61 26.15 -0.20 -5.46
C MET A 61 27.41 0.64 -5.70
N GLN A 62 27.49 1.26 -6.87
CA GLN A 62 28.56 2.18 -7.25
C GLN A 62 27.95 3.50 -7.70
N LEU A 63 28.73 4.58 -7.67
CA LEU A 63 28.31 5.86 -8.22
C LEU A 63 28.77 5.94 -9.67
N SER A 64 27.84 6.30 -10.57
CA SER A 64 28.17 6.61 -11.97
C SER A 64 29.05 7.86 -12.07
N GLU A 65 29.59 8.12 -13.26
CA GLU A 65 30.32 9.38 -13.56
C GLU A 65 29.47 10.63 -13.28
N SER A 66 28.14 10.50 -13.37
CA SER A 66 27.17 11.55 -13.05
C SER A 66 26.70 11.55 -11.58
N SER A 67 27.39 10.82 -10.70
CA SER A 67 27.08 10.68 -9.26
C SER A 67 25.71 10.05 -8.94
N HIS A 68 25.18 9.22 -9.84
CA HIS A 68 23.95 8.46 -9.59
C HIS A 68 24.27 7.03 -9.11
N PRO A 69 23.54 6.48 -8.13
CA PRO A 69 23.73 5.11 -7.70
C PRO A 69 23.34 4.14 -8.82
N ILE A 70 24.24 3.20 -9.13
CA ILE A 70 24.03 2.11 -10.08
C ILE A 70 24.40 0.78 -9.45
N TRP A 71 23.64 -0.26 -9.77
CA TRP A 71 23.94 -1.64 -9.35
C TRP A 71 24.79 -2.34 -10.40
N VAL A 72 25.96 -2.82 -10.00
CA VAL A 72 26.91 -3.56 -10.86
C VAL A 72 26.99 -5.00 -10.37
N ASP A 73 26.94 -5.97 -11.30
CA ASP A 73 27.11 -7.39 -10.94
C ASP A 73 28.49 -7.62 -10.33
N PHE A 74 28.49 -8.19 -9.13
CA PHE A 74 29.64 -8.46 -8.28
C PHE A 74 29.68 -9.94 -7.88
N THR A 75 29.01 -10.81 -8.65
CA THR A 75 28.92 -12.24 -8.35
C THR A 75 30.29 -12.93 -8.54
N PRO A 76 30.73 -13.75 -7.56
CA PRO A 76 31.98 -14.48 -7.67
C PRO A 76 32.00 -15.45 -8.85
N THR A 77 33.02 -15.35 -9.69
CA THR A 77 33.28 -16.31 -10.77
C THR A 77 34.21 -17.41 -10.25
N GLY A 78 33.92 -18.67 -10.61
CA GLY A 78 34.58 -19.85 -10.03
C GLY A 78 36.07 -20.06 -10.34
N ASN A 79 36.80 -19.07 -10.84
CA ASN A 79 38.20 -19.20 -11.23
C ASN A 79 39.10 -18.26 -10.44
N ASP A 80 39.48 -18.67 -9.22
CA ASP A 80 40.70 -18.17 -8.57
C ASP A 80 41.25 -19.20 -7.58
N SER A 81 41.68 -20.37 -8.09
CA SER A 81 42.85 -21.10 -7.57
C SER A 81 43.24 -22.25 -8.51
N THR A 82 44.38 -22.10 -9.18
CA THR A 82 45.26 -23.16 -9.73
C THR A 82 44.73 -24.60 -9.77
N SER A 83 43.97 -24.97 -10.81
CA SER A 83 44.05 -26.32 -11.40
C SER A 83 43.51 -26.32 -12.84
N LYS A 84 44.17 -27.09 -13.72
CA LYS A 84 43.97 -27.07 -15.16
C LYS A 84 42.67 -27.78 -15.58
N LYS A 85 41.96 -27.10 -16.50
CA LYS A 85 41.11 -27.60 -17.60
C LYS A 85 39.68 -28.09 -17.29
N THR A 86 38.76 -27.41 -18.00
CA THR A 86 37.46 -27.86 -18.53
C THR A 86 36.36 -28.15 -17.53
N GLU A 87 35.68 -27.10 -17.11
CA GLU A 87 34.21 -26.96 -17.09
C GLU A 87 33.92 -25.46 -17.21
N GLN A 88 32.92 -25.06 -18.01
CA GLN A 88 32.47 -23.66 -18.08
C GLN A 88 32.23 -23.15 -16.66
N GLY A 89 32.93 -22.09 -16.26
CA GLY A 89 32.93 -21.58 -14.89
C GLY A 89 31.50 -21.32 -14.41
N SER A 90 30.98 -22.19 -13.56
CA SER A 90 29.68 -22.01 -12.95
C SER A 90 29.78 -20.86 -11.96
N ALA A 91 28.92 -19.85 -12.11
CA ALA A 91 28.82 -18.76 -11.15
C ALA A 91 28.48 -19.33 -9.76
N ILE A 92 29.16 -18.85 -8.73
CA ILE A 92 28.90 -19.31 -7.36
C ILE A 92 27.68 -18.55 -6.83
N HIS A 93 26.52 -19.20 -6.82
CA HIS A 93 25.29 -18.59 -6.32
C HIS A 93 25.25 -18.59 -4.78
N ILE A 94 24.92 -17.42 -4.23
CA ILE A 94 24.84 -17.16 -2.80
C ILE A 94 23.40 -17.40 -2.31
N LYS A 95 23.28 -17.92 -1.08
CA LYS A 95 21.99 -18.14 -0.40
C LYS A 95 21.73 -17.09 0.68
N SER A 96 22.73 -16.79 1.50
CA SER A 96 22.64 -15.82 2.60
C SER A 96 24.05 -15.38 3.00
N GLY A 97 24.16 -14.30 3.77
CA GLY A 97 25.46 -13.82 4.28
C GLY A 97 25.37 -13.14 5.63
N VAL A 98 26.52 -12.94 6.26
CA VAL A 98 26.70 -12.24 7.54
C VAL A 98 27.96 -11.39 7.48
N VAL A 99 27.85 -10.12 7.85
CA VAL A 99 28.98 -9.18 7.95
C VAL A 99 29.76 -9.45 9.24
N SER A 100 31.08 -9.41 9.17
CA SER A 100 31.93 -9.52 10.35
C SER A 100 31.74 -8.33 11.30
N HIS A 101 32.05 -8.53 12.58
CA HIS A 101 31.92 -7.50 13.61
C HIS A 101 32.63 -6.17 13.28
N ASP A 102 33.79 -6.25 12.63
CA ASP A 102 34.59 -5.09 12.24
C ASP A 102 34.03 -4.36 11.00
N GLY A 103 33.00 -4.91 10.34
CA GLY A 103 32.41 -4.32 9.13
C GLY A 103 33.32 -4.40 7.90
N VAL A 104 34.39 -5.20 7.94
CA VAL A 104 35.41 -5.27 6.87
C VAL A 104 35.21 -6.48 5.96
N ARG A 105 34.66 -7.58 6.46
CA ARG A 105 34.51 -8.85 5.72
C ARG A 105 33.07 -9.31 5.69
N VAL A 106 32.73 -10.13 4.71
CA VAL A 106 31.44 -10.82 4.66
C VAL A 106 31.63 -12.29 4.40
N TYR A 107 30.91 -13.09 5.16
CA TYR A 107 30.84 -14.53 5.00
C TYR A 107 29.50 -14.91 4.39
N PHE A 108 29.52 -15.78 3.39
CA PHE A 108 28.36 -16.24 2.65
C PHE A 108 28.17 -17.75 2.77
N CYS A 109 26.91 -18.16 2.90
CA CYS A 109 26.47 -19.52 2.63
C CYS A 109 26.13 -19.60 1.14
N THR A 110 26.77 -20.49 0.40
CA THR A 110 26.44 -20.73 -1.01
C THR A 110 25.23 -21.66 -1.14
N LYS A 111 24.52 -21.62 -2.28
CA LYS A 111 23.42 -22.56 -2.57
C LYS A 111 23.89 -24.02 -2.62
N ASN A 112 25.18 -24.25 -2.85
CA ASN A 112 25.78 -25.58 -2.81
C ASN A 112 26.19 -26.04 -1.40
N GLY A 113 26.05 -25.21 -0.36
CA GLY A 113 26.31 -25.58 1.04
C GLY A 113 27.75 -25.39 1.52
N SER A 114 28.51 -24.50 0.90
CA SER A 114 29.88 -24.12 1.28
C SER A 114 29.92 -22.74 1.96
N LEU A 115 31.01 -22.51 2.70
CA LEU A 115 31.37 -21.21 3.27
C LEU A 115 32.30 -20.45 2.31
N LEU A 116 31.93 -19.22 1.96
CA LEU A 116 32.68 -18.30 1.12
C LEU A 116 32.94 -17.00 1.89
N GLU A 117 34.14 -16.45 1.79
CA GLU A 117 34.53 -15.17 2.41
C GLU A 117 34.85 -14.14 1.31
N LEU A 118 34.31 -12.94 1.44
CA LEU A 118 34.79 -11.74 0.75
C LEU A 118 35.67 -10.98 1.75
N SER A 119 36.98 -11.06 1.55
CA SER A 119 37.96 -10.50 2.50
C SER A 119 38.31 -9.05 2.21
N GLU A 120 38.28 -8.65 0.93
CA GLU A 120 38.59 -7.31 0.44
C GLU A 120 37.61 -7.00 -0.71
N ILE A 121 37.09 -5.77 -0.79
CA ILE A 121 36.15 -5.35 -1.85
C ILE A 121 36.90 -4.79 -3.06
N GLU A 122 37.99 -4.06 -2.83
CA GLU A 122 38.69 -3.32 -3.88
C GLU A 122 40.22 -3.52 -3.76
N PRO A 123 40.82 -4.39 -4.59
CA PRO A 123 40.16 -5.33 -5.52
C PRO A 123 39.39 -6.45 -4.79
N PRO A 124 38.36 -7.05 -5.42
CA PRO A 124 37.57 -8.10 -4.80
C PRO A 124 38.41 -9.35 -4.55
N ARG A 125 38.48 -9.79 -3.29
CA ARG A 125 39.22 -10.99 -2.90
C ARG A 125 38.29 -12.02 -2.28
N TRP A 126 38.05 -13.08 -3.03
CA TRP A 126 37.20 -14.20 -2.64
C TRP A 126 38.03 -15.36 -2.08
N VAL A 127 37.62 -15.91 -0.93
CA VAL A 127 38.26 -17.07 -0.30
C VAL A 127 37.23 -18.15 -0.05
N HIS A 128 37.44 -19.33 -0.65
CA HIS A 128 36.53 -20.46 -0.49
C HIS A 128 36.99 -21.39 0.65
N HIS A 129 36.20 -21.49 1.72
CA HIS A 129 36.51 -22.29 2.92
C HIS A 129 35.99 -23.73 2.87
N GLY A 130 35.20 -24.06 1.84
CA GLY A 130 34.64 -25.40 1.68
C GLY A 130 33.50 -25.68 2.64
N ARG A 131 33.35 -26.96 3.02
CA ARG A 131 32.23 -27.46 3.83
C ARG A 131 32.76 -28.21 5.05
N PRO A 132 32.02 -28.23 6.17
CA PRO A 132 32.34 -29.09 7.29
C PRO A 132 32.29 -30.58 6.88
N PRO A 133 33.10 -31.47 7.49
CA PRO A 133 33.08 -32.89 7.18
C PRO A 133 31.69 -33.51 7.40
N GLY A 134 31.09 -34.05 6.33
CA GLY A 134 29.81 -34.74 6.37
C GLY A 134 28.58 -33.84 6.56
N ALA A 135 28.71 -32.52 6.43
CA ALA A 135 27.62 -31.56 6.60
C ALA A 135 27.73 -30.38 5.62
N ASP A 136 26.64 -29.62 5.50
CA ASP A 136 26.58 -28.37 4.75
C ASP A 136 26.67 -27.15 5.68
N VAL A 137 26.87 -25.97 5.07
CA VAL A 137 26.75 -24.67 5.74
C VAL A 137 25.39 -24.07 5.40
N ALA A 138 24.42 -24.24 6.30
CA ALA A 138 23.06 -23.76 6.09
C ALA A 138 22.85 -22.32 6.59
N ALA A 139 23.50 -21.95 7.69
CA ALA A 139 23.52 -20.60 8.25
C ALA A 139 24.86 -20.31 8.95
N ILE A 140 25.21 -19.03 9.02
CA ILE A 140 26.33 -18.53 9.82
C ILE A 140 25.75 -18.01 11.13
N ALA A 141 26.16 -18.63 12.25
CA ALA A 141 25.70 -18.26 13.58
C ALA A 141 26.48 -17.05 14.12
N ASP A 142 27.80 -17.04 13.92
CA ASP A 142 28.69 -15.96 14.34
C ASP A 142 29.83 -15.76 13.34
N ALA A 143 30.14 -14.51 13.02
CA ALA A 143 31.18 -14.08 12.09
C ALA A 143 32.24 -13.25 12.83
N ALA A 144 33.08 -13.94 13.60
CA ALA A 144 34.20 -13.37 14.35
C ALA A 144 33.83 -12.40 15.51
N ASN A 145 32.61 -12.43 16.07
CA ASN A 145 32.34 -11.68 17.31
C ASN A 145 32.97 -12.35 18.53
N ILE A 146 32.87 -13.69 18.64
CA ILE A 146 33.35 -14.42 19.83
C ILE A 146 34.87 -14.50 19.87
N ARG A 147 35.47 -14.77 18.72
CA ARG A 147 36.92 -14.89 18.54
C ARG A 147 37.27 -14.30 17.17
N PRO A 148 38.27 -13.42 17.09
CA PRO A 148 38.78 -12.94 15.81
C PRO A 148 39.13 -14.13 14.91
N GLU A 149 38.77 -14.03 13.63
CA GLU A 149 39.07 -15.02 12.57
C GLU A 149 38.40 -16.40 12.72
N VAL A 150 37.48 -16.57 13.68
CA VAL A 150 36.71 -17.81 13.86
C VAL A 150 35.27 -17.59 13.41
N VAL A 151 34.72 -18.54 12.65
CA VAL A 151 33.33 -18.51 12.16
C VAL A 151 32.57 -19.70 12.73
N PHE A 152 31.40 -19.46 13.32
CA PHE A 152 30.51 -20.52 13.75
C PHE A 152 29.39 -20.71 12.73
N THR A 153 29.16 -21.95 12.31
CA THR A 153 28.14 -22.30 11.31
C THR A 153 27.19 -23.38 11.82
N ILE A 154 25.97 -23.37 11.31
CA ILE A 154 24.94 -24.37 11.59
C ILE A 154 24.61 -25.11 10.29
N SER A 155 24.62 -26.43 10.33
CA SER A 155 24.22 -27.27 9.20
C SER A 155 22.70 -27.37 9.06
N SER A 156 22.22 -27.84 7.91
CA SER A 156 20.79 -28.13 7.69
C SER A 156 20.24 -29.18 8.66
N THR A 157 21.09 -30.11 9.11
CA THR A 157 20.78 -31.11 10.15
C THR A 157 20.67 -30.49 11.55
N GLY A 158 21.19 -29.28 11.76
CA GLY A 158 21.17 -28.56 13.03
C GLY A 158 22.37 -28.82 13.93
N ASP A 159 23.52 -29.16 13.35
CA ASP A 159 24.79 -29.32 14.06
C ASP A 159 25.60 -28.02 14.03
N LEU A 160 26.26 -27.69 15.15
CA LEU A 160 27.15 -26.52 15.27
C LEU A 160 28.60 -26.88 14.92
N TYR A 161 29.19 -26.11 14.02
CA TYR A 161 30.59 -26.21 13.62
C TYR A 161 31.34 -24.90 13.91
N GLU A 162 32.62 -25.03 14.26
CA GLU A 162 33.60 -23.95 14.39
C GLU A 162 34.61 -24.10 13.23
N TYR A 163 34.77 -23.04 12.44
CA TYR A 163 35.83 -22.91 11.44
C TYR A 163 36.92 -21.98 11.95
N ASP A 164 38.13 -22.48 12.05
CA ASP A 164 39.33 -21.73 12.44
C ASP A 164 40.43 -22.02 11.40
N ARG A 165 40.82 -20.98 10.66
CA ARG A 165 41.83 -21.09 9.59
C ARG A 165 43.20 -21.51 10.15
N SER A 166 43.48 -21.19 11.41
CA SER A 166 44.74 -21.51 12.08
C SER A 166 44.78 -22.93 12.65
N SER A 167 43.63 -23.59 12.83
CA SER A 167 43.56 -24.92 13.43
C SER A 167 43.72 -26.05 12.41
N LYS A 168 44.22 -27.20 12.89
CA LYS A 168 44.28 -28.45 12.14
C LYS A 168 43.63 -29.57 12.96
N PRO A 169 42.46 -30.10 12.58
CA PRO A 169 41.65 -29.73 11.41
C PRO A 169 41.05 -28.32 11.54
N SER A 170 40.79 -27.67 10.40
CA SER A 170 40.20 -26.32 10.35
C SER A 170 38.71 -26.29 10.71
N TRP A 171 38.04 -27.45 10.66
CA TRP A 171 36.64 -27.61 11.04
C TRP A 171 36.53 -28.46 12.31
N LYS A 172 35.72 -27.99 13.26
CA LYS A 172 35.47 -28.67 14.52
C LYS A 172 33.97 -28.72 14.83
N LYS A 173 33.46 -29.92 15.12
CA LYS A 173 32.05 -30.13 15.51
C LYS A 173 31.86 -29.94 17.01
N HIS A 174 30.84 -29.19 17.42
CA HIS A 174 30.44 -29.08 18.83
C HIS A 174 29.37 -30.12 19.16
N ILE A 175 29.76 -31.15 19.90
CA ILE A 175 28.88 -32.27 20.26
C ILE A 175 28.01 -31.89 21.47
N TRP A 176 26.71 -32.19 21.42
CA TRP A 176 25.78 -32.09 22.53
C TRP A 176 25.32 -33.51 22.93
N LYS A 177 25.81 -34.04 24.06
CA LYS A 177 25.63 -35.46 24.46
C LYS A 177 24.43 -35.73 25.38
N GLU A 178 23.77 -34.71 25.92
CA GLU A 178 22.92 -34.84 27.13
C GLU A 178 21.39 -34.83 26.88
N LYS A 179 20.90 -34.87 25.63
CA LYS A 179 19.45 -34.85 25.32
C LYS A 179 19.03 -35.85 24.24
N LEU A 180 17.76 -36.28 24.30
CA LEU A 180 17.07 -37.06 23.25
C LEU A 180 17.22 -36.33 21.89
N ALA A 181 17.52 -37.09 20.84
CA ALA A 181 18.01 -36.58 19.54
C ALA A 181 17.11 -35.55 18.84
N GLN A 182 15.80 -35.49 19.16
CA GLN A 182 14.86 -34.56 18.53
C GLN A 182 14.91 -33.12 19.09
N ASP A 183 15.34 -32.94 20.35
CA ASP A 183 15.39 -31.62 21.00
C ASP A 183 16.75 -30.92 20.92
N ALA A 184 17.76 -31.61 20.40
CA ALA A 184 19.15 -31.13 20.33
C ALA A 184 19.53 -30.46 19.00
N SER A 185 18.63 -30.49 18.00
CA SER A 185 18.89 -29.93 16.67
C SER A 185 18.73 -28.40 16.68
N LEU A 186 19.77 -27.69 16.25
CA LEU A 186 19.76 -26.24 16.12
C LEU A 186 18.99 -25.78 14.87
N MET A 187 18.32 -24.65 14.99
CA MET A 187 17.71 -23.96 13.87
C MET A 187 18.79 -23.17 13.10
N PRO A 188 18.91 -23.33 11.77
CA PRO A 188 19.81 -22.51 10.96
C PRO A 188 19.39 -21.03 11.03
N SER A 189 20.07 -20.26 11.88
CA SER A 189 19.76 -18.86 12.16
C SER A 189 21.00 -18.15 12.72
N MET A 190 21.00 -16.82 12.65
CA MET A 190 22.02 -16.00 13.30
C MET A 190 21.90 -16.11 14.83
N ALA A 191 23.04 -16.18 15.50
CA ALA A 191 23.12 -16.24 16.96
C ALA A 191 23.34 -14.86 17.56
N SER A 192 23.25 -14.76 18.89
CA SER A 192 23.72 -13.59 19.61
C SER A 192 24.89 -13.95 20.52
N THR A 193 25.88 -13.06 20.58
CA THR A 193 27.17 -13.32 21.25
C THR A 193 27.39 -12.35 22.39
N PHE A 194 27.88 -12.87 23.52
CA PHE A 194 28.26 -12.04 24.67
C PHE A 194 29.62 -12.45 25.23
N GLN A 195 30.38 -11.44 25.70
CA GLN A 195 31.66 -11.61 26.39
C GLN A 195 31.54 -11.14 27.85
N GLY A 196 32.09 -11.93 28.78
CA GLY A 196 32.33 -11.50 30.16
C GLY A 196 31.16 -11.66 31.16
N GLN A 197 30.40 -12.76 31.09
CA GLN A 197 29.27 -13.01 31.99
C GLN A 197 29.68 -13.33 33.44
N ILE A 198 30.78 -14.08 33.64
CA ILE A 198 31.31 -14.48 34.96
C ILE A 198 32.84 -14.55 34.86
N GLY A 199 33.50 -13.42 35.13
CA GLY A 199 34.95 -13.27 35.02
C GLY A 199 35.44 -12.90 33.61
N LEU A 200 36.65 -12.31 33.55
CA LEU A 200 37.26 -11.69 32.36
C LEU A 200 37.41 -12.61 31.13
N ASN A 201 37.20 -13.93 31.24
CA ASN A 201 37.49 -14.94 30.20
C ASN A 201 36.32 -15.93 29.91
N SER A 202 35.06 -15.50 30.00
CA SER A 202 33.90 -16.32 29.59
C SER A 202 33.25 -15.79 28.31
N LEU A 203 32.96 -16.69 27.36
CA LEU A 203 32.33 -16.39 26.07
C LEU A 203 31.05 -17.20 25.92
N SER A 204 29.99 -16.59 25.41
CA SER A 204 28.66 -17.19 25.33
C SER A 204 28.04 -16.95 23.95
N LEU A 205 27.61 -18.04 23.31
CA LEU A 205 26.89 -18.04 22.04
C LEU A 205 25.45 -18.51 22.28
N TYR A 206 24.48 -17.61 22.12
CA TYR A 206 23.06 -17.88 22.30
C TYR A 206 22.40 -18.26 20.98
N LEU A 207 21.82 -19.45 20.94
CA LEU A 207 21.30 -20.13 19.75
C LEU A 207 19.86 -20.58 19.99
N LEU A 208 19.14 -20.86 18.90
CA LEU A 208 17.79 -21.43 18.95
C LEU A 208 17.79 -22.88 18.44
N THR A 209 17.02 -23.74 19.10
CA THR A 209 16.73 -25.08 18.58
C THR A 209 15.59 -25.04 17.55
N LYS A 210 15.45 -26.08 16.73
CA LYS A 210 14.31 -26.24 15.81
C LYS A 210 12.96 -26.28 16.54
N GLY A 211 12.96 -26.65 17.82
CA GLY A 211 11.79 -26.57 18.70
C GLY A 211 11.51 -25.17 19.27
N GLY A 212 12.31 -24.16 18.93
CA GLY A 212 12.11 -22.78 19.38
C GLY A 212 12.58 -22.49 20.82
N ASN A 213 13.50 -23.30 21.35
CA ASN A 213 14.09 -23.09 22.68
C ASN A 213 15.43 -22.34 22.60
N LEU A 214 15.68 -21.46 23.59
CA LEU A 214 16.96 -20.80 23.78
C LEU A 214 17.97 -21.74 24.43
N VAL A 215 19.14 -21.85 23.80
CA VAL A 215 20.30 -22.60 24.29
C VAL A 215 21.56 -21.75 24.22
N GLU A 216 22.45 -21.93 25.17
CA GLU A 216 23.72 -21.22 25.24
C GLU A 216 24.87 -22.22 25.09
N ARG A 217 25.78 -21.90 24.17
CA ARG A 217 27.07 -22.56 24.07
C ARG A 217 28.11 -21.69 24.75
N ARG A 218 28.50 -22.07 25.97
CA ARG A 218 29.41 -21.30 26.83
C ARG A 218 30.82 -21.88 26.83
N LEU A 219 31.83 -21.03 26.62
CA LEU A 219 33.24 -21.34 26.86
C LEU A 219 33.65 -20.72 28.20
N HIS A 220 34.00 -21.58 29.16
CA HIS A 220 34.51 -21.15 30.46
C HIS A 220 35.79 -21.93 30.78
N GLN A 221 36.88 -21.22 31.09
CA GLN A 221 38.19 -21.83 31.40
C GLN A 221 38.64 -22.88 30.37
N ARG A 222 38.54 -22.56 29.07
CA ARG A 222 38.86 -23.44 27.92
C ARG A 222 37.99 -24.71 27.78
N LYS A 223 36.93 -24.86 28.57
CA LYS A 223 35.95 -25.95 28.43
C LYS A 223 34.64 -25.41 27.93
N TRP A 224 34.11 -26.08 26.92
CA TRP A 224 32.83 -25.74 26.34
C TRP A 224 31.68 -26.51 27.02
N LYS A 225 30.66 -25.81 27.52
CA LYS A 225 29.43 -26.39 28.10
C LYS A 225 28.18 -25.95 27.32
N TRP A 226 27.14 -26.79 27.34
CA TRP A 226 25.82 -26.47 26.79
C TRP A 226 24.90 -26.15 27.96
N ILE A 227 24.14 -25.06 27.86
CA ILE A 227 23.19 -24.62 28.88
C ILE A 227 21.85 -24.39 28.18
N VAL A 228 20.77 -24.89 28.78
CA VAL A 228 19.42 -24.76 28.22
C VAL A 228 18.65 -23.74 29.04
N HIS A 229 18.13 -22.71 28.37
CA HIS A 229 17.31 -21.66 28.99
C HIS A 229 15.81 -21.86 28.72
N GLY A 230 15.46 -22.66 27.69
CA GLY A 230 14.07 -22.95 27.32
C GLY A 230 13.42 -21.82 26.53
N SER A 231 12.09 -21.78 26.49
CA SER A 231 11.31 -20.71 25.88
C SER A 231 10.19 -20.24 26.82
N PRO A 232 9.59 -19.07 26.56
CA PRO A 232 8.34 -18.68 27.22
C PRO A 232 7.26 -19.75 27.02
N LYS A 233 6.41 -19.97 28.04
CA LYS A 233 5.31 -20.95 27.99
C LYS A 233 4.46 -20.75 26.73
N ASP A 234 4.18 -21.85 26.03
CA ASP A 234 3.34 -21.91 24.82
C ASP A 234 3.80 -21.06 23.63
N HIS A 235 5.08 -20.65 23.61
CA HIS A 235 5.65 -19.86 22.51
C HIS A 235 6.92 -20.49 21.96
N HIS A 236 7.00 -20.56 20.63
CA HIS A 236 8.18 -20.99 19.88
C HIS A 236 8.95 -19.77 19.38
N LEU A 237 10.22 -19.66 19.74
CA LEU A 237 11.10 -18.58 19.27
C LEU A 237 11.59 -18.86 17.85
N THR A 238 11.59 -17.83 17.00
CA THR A 238 11.91 -17.93 15.56
C THR A 238 13.13 -17.15 15.12
N SER A 239 13.51 -16.07 15.81
CA SER A 239 14.75 -15.34 15.52
C SER A 239 15.32 -14.69 16.78
N VAL A 240 16.62 -14.39 16.75
CA VAL A 240 17.35 -13.67 17.79
C VAL A 240 17.77 -12.32 17.22
N THR A 241 17.53 -11.25 17.97
CA THR A 241 17.96 -9.89 17.61
C THR A 241 19.22 -9.55 18.42
N PRO A 242 20.38 -9.39 17.78
CA PRO A 242 21.59 -8.95 18.47
C PRO A 242 21.43 -7.48 18.88
N VAL A 243 21.79 -7.16 20.13
CA VAL A 243 21.68 -5.81 20.71
C VAL A 243 22.99 -5.47 21.42
N PHE A 244 23.59 -4.35 21.03
CA PHE A 244 24.73 -3.72 21.67
C PHE A 244 24.38 -3.21 23.07
N GLN A 245 25.25 -3.49 24.02
CA GLN A 245 25.02 -3.22 25.43
C GLN A 245 25.05 -1.71 25.72
N ASP A 246 24.10 -1.27 26.55
CA ASP A 246 24.15 0.05 27.17
C ASP A 246 25.25 0.10 28.25
N GLN A 247 26.16 1.07 28.17
CA GLN A 247 27.15 1.32 29.22
C GLN A 247 26.47 1.73 30.55
N PHE A 248 25.21 2.18 30.51
CA PHE A 248 24.52 2.71 31.68
C PHE A 248 23.84 1.66 32.58
N ASN A 249 23.65 0.41 32.11
CA ASN A 249 22.97 -0.63 32.90
C ASN A 249 23.88 -1.87 33.07
N GLU A 250 24.97 -1.71 33.82
CA GLU A 250 25.99 -2.74 34.04
C GLU A 250 25.47 -4.04 34.68
N LYS A 251 24.24 -4.06 35.21
CA LYS A 251 23.70 -5.15 36.02
C LYS A 251 22.87 -6.18 35.26
N VAL A 252 22.36 -5.88 34.06
CA VAL A 252 21.44 -6.78 33.32
C VAL A 252 21.84 -6.85 31.85
N LEU A 253 21.95 -8.07 31.31
CA LEU A 253 22.06 -8.31 29.87
C LEU A 253 20.67 -8.63 29.32
N SER A 254 20.33 -8.05 28.18
CA SER A 254 19.03 -8.22 27.54
C SER A 254 19.21 -8.76 26.13
N LEU A 255 18.48 -9.84 25.84
CA LEU A 255 18.42 -10.50 24.53
C LEU A 255 16.99 -10.42 23.99
N PHE A 256 16.80 -10.00 22.74
CA PHE A 256 15.47 -9.88 22.15
C PHE A 256 15.19 -11.01 21.16
N PHE A 257 13.99 -11.56 21.22
CA PHE A 257 13.56 -12.68 20.39
C PHE A 257 12.20 -12.43 19.78
N THR A 258 12.02 -12.89 18.53
CA THR A 258 10.69 -12.97 17.91
C THR A 258 10.13 -14.38 18.08
N SER A 259 8.80 -14.49 18.14
CA SER A 259 8.08 -15.75 18.25
C SER A 259 7.31 -16.07 16.97
N SER A 260 6.91 -17.34 16.81
CA SER A 260 6.06 -17.81 15.71
C SER A 260 4.67 -17.18 15.64
N VAL A 261 4.24 -16.48 16.70
CA VAL A 261 2.96 -15.76 16.78
C VAL A 261 3.15 -14.25 16.53
N GLY A 262 4.39 -13.78 16.36
CA GLY A 262 4.74 -12.40 16.08
C GLY A 262 5.01 -11.52 17.30
N TYR A 263 5.07 -12.09 18.51
CA TYR A 263 5.45 -11.36 19.72
C TYR A 263 6.95 -11.20 19.87
N VAL A 264 7.38 -10.08 20.48
CA VAL A 264 8.74 -9.84 20.92
C VAL A 264 8.89 -10.14 22.42
N PHE A 265 9.92 -10.92 22.74
CA PHE A 265 10.33 -11.24 24.11
C PHE A 265 11.73 -10.73 24.39
N GLU A 266 11.93 -10.20 25.58
CA GLU A 266 13.24 -9.87 26.14
C GLU A 266 13.62 -10.91 27.19
N TYR A 267 14.80 -11.49 27.06
CA TYR A 267 15.39 -12.40 28.02
C TYR A 267 16.44 -11.65 28.83
N GLN A 268 16.16 -11.47 30.12
CA GLN A 268 17.01 -10.70 31.04
C GLN A 268 17.89 -11.62 31.87
N ILE A 269 19.19 -11.33 31.87
CA ILE A 269 20.23 -12.08 32.59
C ILE A 269 20.90 -11.13 33.58
N LEU A 270 20.73 -11.35 34.89
CA LEU A 270 21.40 -10.55 35.92
C LEU A 270 22.90 -10.88 36.03
N LYS A 271 23.76 -9.87 35.93
CA LYS A 271 25.19 -9.96 36.29
C LYS A 271 25.34 -9.88 37.81
N HIS A 272 25.56 -11.01 38.48
CA HIS A 272 25.87 -11.03 39.91
C HIS A 272 27.37 -10.79 40.14
N PRO A 273 27.79 -9.72 40.85
CA PRO A 273 29.18 -9.56 41.23
C PRO A 273 29.47 -10.43 42.47
N GLY A 274 30.12 -11.58 42.25
CA GLY A 274 30.90 -12.27 43.30
C GLY A 274 30.14 -13.13 44.31
N SER A 275 29.52 -14.24 43.87
CA SER A 275 29.31 -15.38 44.78
C SER A 275 29.63 -16.71 44.09
N THR A 276 30.34 -17.58 44.80
CA THR A 276 30.84 -18.90 44.41
C THR A 276 29.76 -19.98 44.35
N GLN A 277 28.50 -19.63 44.10
CA GLN A 277 27.42 -20.59 43.89
C GLN A 277 26.95 -20.55 42.43
N GLU A 278 27.46 -21.48 41.63
CA GLU A 278 27.22 -21.61 40.17
C GLU A 278 25.74 -21.90 39.77
N ASN A 279 24.77 -21.97 40.69
CA ASN A 279 23.53 -22.70 40.43
C ASN A 279 22.18 -21.96 40.51
N GLN A 280 22.11 -20.64 40.75
CA GLN A 280 20.82 -19.93 40.63
C GLN A 280 21.00 -18.56 39.97
N ILE A 281 21.00 -18.55 38.64
CA ILE A 281 20.75 -17.33 37.87
C ILE A 281 19.23 -17.16 37.84
N GLU A 282 18.69 -16.16 38.52
CA GLU A 282 17.29 -15.76 38.33
C GLU A 282 17.16 -15.15 36.92
N GLN A 283 16.52 -15.88 36.03
CA GLN A 283 16.33 -15.55 34.61
C GLN A 283 14.87 -15.17 34.41
N THR A 284 14.61 -13.99 33.85
CA THR A 284 13.24 -13.49 33.68
C THR A 284 12.96 -13.17 32.22
N TRP A 285 11.87 -13.74 31.70
CA TRP A 285 11.32 -13.39 30.39
C TRP A 285 10.37 -12.20 30.54
N VAL A 286 10.64 -11.13 29.79
CA VAL A 286 9.78 -9.95 29.68
C VAL A 286 9.10 -9.96 28.32
N ARG A 287 7.78 -9.71 28.29
CA ARG A 287 6.99 -9.71 27.06
C ARG A 287 6.76 -8.27 26.61
N HIS A 288 7.33 -7.90 25.47
CA HIS A 288 7.13 -6.57 24.84
C HIS A 288 6.00 -6.55 23.82
N MET A 289 5.34 -7.69 23.63
CA MET A 289 4.22 -7.84 22.70
C MET A 289 4.64 -7.57 21.25
N HIS A 290 3.67 -7.35 20.38
CA HIS A 290 3.85 -6.81 19.05
C HIS A 290 3.26 -5.39 19.05
N PRO A 291 3.59 -4.54 18.06
CA PRO A 291 2.89 -3.26 17.91
C PRO A 291 1.38 -3.50 17.81
N LEU A 292 0.60 -2.47 18.16
CA LEU A 292 -0.84 -2.55 17.99
C LEU A 292 -1.14 -2.93 16.53
N ASP A 293 -1.96 -3.96 16.31
CA ASP A 293 -2.61 -4.23 15.01
C ASP A 293 -1.72 -4.80 13.91
N ALA A 294 -0.45 -5.06 14.20
CA ALA A 294 0.45 -5.79 13.33
C ALA A 294 1.32 -6.76 14.12
N LYS A 295 1.68 -7.88 13.49
CA LYS A 295 2.59 -8.89 14.06
C LYS A 295 3.97 -8.67 13.50
N VAL A 296 4.99 -8.89 14.34
CA VAL A 296 6.38 -8.89 13.87
C VAL A 296 6.63 -10.09 12.97
N ALA A 297 7.32 -9.85 11.86
CA ALA A 297 7.66 -10.83 10.86
C ALA A 297 8.41 -12.02 11.48
N ARG A 298 7.95 -13.23 11.15
CA ARG A 298 8.46 -14.46 11.75
C ARG A 298 9.78 -14.88 11.11
N GLY A 299 10.74 -15.26 11.93
CA GLY A 299 12.05 -15.73 11.44
C GLY A 299 12.98 -14.61 10.95
N ILE A 300 12.55 -13.35 11.01
CA ILE A 300 13.37 -12.18 10.68
C ILE A 300 13.92 -11.59 11.99
N ALA A 301 15.24 -11.37 12.06
CA ALA A 301 15.85 -10.72 13.21
C ALA A 301 15.56 -9.20 13.16
N GLY A 302 15.34 -8.58 14.33
CA GLY A 302 15.29 -7.13 14.41
C GLY A 302 16.67 -6.51 14.18
N LEU A 303 16.69 -5.19 13.97
CA LEU A 303 17.90 -4.41 13.82
C LEU A 303 17.94 -3.35 14.90
N GLN A 304 18.96 -3.37 15.77
CA GLN A 304 19.16 -2.27 16.70
C GLN A 304 19.67 -1.04 15.95
N PHE A 305 18.86 0.01 15.93
CA PHE A 305 19.23 1.29 15.33
C PHE A 305 20.08 2.12 16.29
N GLN A 306 19.69 2.17 17.57
CA GLN A 306 20.43 2.83 18.65
C GLN A 306 20.22 2.06 19.96
N VAL A 307 21.02 2.37 20.98
CA VAL A 307 20.78 1.86 22.34
C VAL A 307 19.35 2.24 22.77
N GLY A 308 18.54 1.22 23.07
CA GLY A 308 17.13 1.41 23.42
C GLY A 308 16.16 1.64 22.25
N ARG A 309 16.57 1.51 20.98
CA ARG A 309 15.73 1.61 19.77
C ARG A 309 15.98 0.43 18.83
N ILE A 310 14.98 -0.40 18.62
CA ILE A 310 15.08 -1.65 17.83
C ILE A 310 14.00 -1.64 16.73
N MET A 311 14.40 -1.82 15.48
CA MET A 311 13.50 -1.96 14.33
C MET A 311 13.10 -3.41 14.13
N PHE A 312 11.85 -3.61 13.76
CA PHE A 312 11.28 -4.89 13.36
C PHE A 312 10.47 -4.72 12.07
N VAL A 313 10.60 -5.69 11.17
CA VAL A 313 9.70 -5.82 10.01
C VAL A 313 8.40 -6.45 10.48
N LEU A 314 7.27 -6.05 9.90
CA LEU A 314 5.94 -6.57 10.20
C LEU A 314 5.47 -7.56 9.13
N ASP A 315 4.56 -8.46 9.50
CA ASP A 315 3.93 -9.46 8.60
C ASP A 315 3.14 -8.81 7.43
N ASP A 316 2.92 -7.49 7.46
CA ASP A 316 2.20 -6.72 6.43
C ASP A 316 3.13 -5.83 5.57
N GLY A 317 4.46 -5.96 5.73
CA GLY A 317 5.46 -5.17 5.01
C GLY A 317 5.83 -3.83 5.65
N ARG A 318 5.15 -3.41 6.74
CA ARG A 318 5.52 -2.20 7.49
C ARG A 318 6.75 -2.40 8.36
N LEU A 319 7.25 -1.29 8.89
CA LEU A 319 8.29 -1.28 9.92
C LEU A 319 7.68 -0.87 11.25
N ALA A 320 8.22 -1.42 12.32
CA ALA A 320 7.88 -1.00 13.68
C ALA A 320 9.14 -0.79 14.50
N GLU A 321 9.12 0.29 15.27
CA GLU A 321 10.17 0.67 16.19
C GLU A 321 9.74 0.32 17.62
N LEU A 322 10.48 -0.57 18.28
CA LEU A 322 10.43 -0.79 19.72
C LEU A 322 11.46 0.12 20.38
N HIS A 323 11.01 1.13 21.12
CA HIS A 323 11.90 2.13 21.69
C HIS A 323 11.58 2.45 23.15
N LEU A 324 12.58 2.88 23.90
CA LEU A 324 12.38 3.45 25.22
C LEU A 324 11.54 4.74 25.11
N SER A 325 10.63 4.93 26.06
CA SER A 325 9.76 6.10 26.08
C SER A 325 10.57 7.41 26.04
N GLY A 326 10.29 8.27 25.05
CA GLY A 326 10.98 9.54 24.84
C GLY A 326 12.22 9.50 23.93
N LEU A 327 12.61 8.32 23.42
CA LEU A 327 13.81 8.14 22.58
C LEU A 327 13.52 7.81 21.10
N GLY A 328 12.30 7.41 20.75
CA GLY A 328 11.94 6.96 19.40
C GLY A 328 10.59 7.48 18.93
N GLY A 329 10.22 7.08 17.71
CA GLY A 329 9.06 7.58 16.97
C GLY A 329 9.43 8.49 15.79
N GLU A 330 8.45 8.74 14.92
CA GLU A 330 8.62 9.45 13.64
C GLU A 330 9.17 10.87 13.74
N SER A 331 8.97 11.55 14.87
CA SER A 331 9.37 12.95 15.06
C SER A 331 10.77 13.15 15.65
N LEU A 332 11.47 12.08 16.05
CA LEU A 332 12.75 12.18 16.74
C LEU A 332 13.87 11.51 15.93
N GLY A 333 14.80 12.33 15.45
CA GLY A 333 16.07 11.89 14.85
C GLY A 333 17.08 11.42 15.90
N LEU A 334 18.37 11.72 15.69
CA LEU A 334 19.43 11.53 16.68
C LEU A 334 19.45 12.68 17.68
N ALA A 335 18.78 12.54 18.82
CA ALA A 335 19.01 13.43 19.95
C ALA A 335 20.13 12.85 20.84
N GLN A 336 21.18 13.62 21.12
CA GLN A 336 22.10 13.30 22.21
C GLN A 336 21.33 13.23 23.52
N VAL A 337 21.24 12.03 24.09
CA VAL A 337 20.43 11.80 25.28
C VAL A 337 21.20 12.24 26.52
N ASN A 338 20.85 13.40 27.08
CA ASN A 338 21.16 13.70 28.47
C ASN A 338 20.19 12.90 29.38
N LEU A 339 20.52 11.63 29.65
CA LEU A 339 19.83 10.73 30.61
C LEU A 339 20.02 11.20 32.07
N ARG A 340 19.69 12.46 32.39
CA ARG A 340 19.72 12.97 33.77
C ARG A 340 18.40 12.84 34.52
N ARG A 341 17.33 12.33 33.91
CA ARG A 341 16.05 12.07 34.60
C ARG A 341 15.64 10.61 34.48
N LYS A 342 15.52 9.96 35.63
CA LYS A 342 14.87 8.66 35.84
C LYS A 342 13.41 8.73 35.40
N ALA A 343 13.15 8.61 34.10
CA ALA A 343 11.86 8.15 33.61
C ALA A 343 11.82 6.62 33.68
N SER A 344 10.66 6.03 33.92
CA SER A 344 10.48 4.58 33.92
C SER A 344 10.96 3.99 32.59
N VAL A 345 11.91 3.05 32.64
CA VAL A 345 12.48 2.36 31.48
C VAL A 345 11.45 1.37 30.92
N LYS A 346 10.42 1.88 30.25
CA LYS A 346 9.39 1.07 29.57
C LYS A 346 9.56 1.24 28.06
N TYR A 347 9.61 0.12 27.36
CA TYR A 347 9.56 0.08 25.90
C TYR A 347 8.14 0.34 25.40
N VAL A 348 8.04 1.09 24.30
CA VAL A 348 6.81 1.45 23.59
C VAL A 348 7.03 1.19 22.10
N TRP A 349 5.95 0.85 21.41
CA TRP A 349 5.93 0.65 19.96
C TRP A 349 5.57 1.95 19.24
N SER A 350 6.27 2.22 18.14
CA SER A 350 5.86 3.16 17.09
C SER A 350 5.82 2.40 15.78
N ILE A 351 4.71 2.49 15.04
CA ILE A 351 4.66 1.95 13.66
C ILE A 351 5.23 3.03 12.75
N LEU A 352 6.03 2.61 11.79
CA LEU A 352 6.60 3.46 10.76
C LEU A 352 6.00 2.98 9.44
N ASP A 353 5.21 3.83 8.79
CA ASP A 353 4.66 3.48 7.48
C ASP A 353 5.81 3.27 6.49
N ALA A 354 5.80 2.10 5.85
CA ALA A 354 6.83 1.71 4.89
C ALA A 354 6.33 2.03 3.47
N PRO A 355 7.23 2.32 2.51
CA PRO A 355 6.83 2.61 1.13
C PRO A 355 6.04 1.48 0.47
N GLU A 356 6.31 0.24 0.88
CA GLU A 356 5.62 -0.95 0.37
C GLU A 356 4.16 -1.02 0.80
N THR A 357 3.76 -0.38 1.90
CA THR A 357 2.35 -0.35 2.32
C THR A 357 1.56 0.80 1.72
N GLU A 358 2.25 1.74 1.06
CA GLU A 358 1.62 2.92 0.45
C GLU A 358 1.80 3.02 -1.07
N GLY A 359 2.38 2.01 -1.71
CA GLY A 359 2.48 1.95 -3.18
C GLY A 359 3.50 2.91 -3.79
N TRP A 360 4.67 3.06 -3.15
CA TRP A 360 5.78 3.90 -3.65
C TRP A 360 5.58 5.43 -3.54
N ASN A 361 6.72 6.11 -3.41
CA ASN A 361 6.88 7.51 -3.01
C ASN A 361 6.72 8.53 -4.16
N ALA A 362 5.50 8.94 -4.50
CA ALA A 362 5.32 10.06 -5.45
C ALA A 362 5.79 11.44 -4.91
N GLU A 363 5.93 11.64 -3.60
CA GLU A 363 6.34 12.95 -3.03
C GLU A 363 7.85 13.22 -2.98
N TYR A 364 8.70 12.20 -3.16
CA TYR A 364 10.15 12.35 -3.00
C TYR A 364 10.92 12.06 -4.30
N CYS A 365 10.31 11.35 -5.25
CA CYS A 365 10.98 10.78 -6.41
C CYS A 365 10.21 11.04 -7.71
N THR A 366 10.36 12.24 -8.28
CA THR A 366 9.86 12.52 -9.62
C THR A 366 10.89 12.14 -10.69
N GLU A 367 10.47 11.45 -11.76
CA GLU A 367 11.34 11.13 -12.92
C GLU A 367 12.00 12.39 -13.52
N GLU A 368 11.35 13.55 -13.37
CA GLU A 368 11.79 14.84 -13.93
C GLU A 368 13.05 15.41 -13.25
N ARG A 369 13.31 15.08 -11.97
CA ARG A 369 14.50 15.55 -11.23
C ARG A 369 15.53 14.47 -10.94
N GLY A 370 15.21 13.20 -11.23
CA GLY A 370 16.09 12.06 -11.00
C GLY A 370 16.24 11.66 -9.52
N PRO A 371 17.05 10.61 -9.24
CA PRO A 371 17.22 10.02 -7.90
C PRO A 371 17.73 10.98 -6.82
N SER A 372 18.35 12.09 -7.22
CA SER A 372 18.90 13.10 -6.30
C SER A 372 17.81 13.81 -5.50
N ASN A 373 16.61 14.01 -6.07
CA ASN A 373 15.48 14.59 -5.35
C ASN A 373 15.03 13.71 -4.16
N CYS A 374 15.07 12.38 -4.37
CA CYS A 374 14.79 11.38 -3.34
C CYS A 374 15.79 11.44 -2.18
N ILE A 375 17.07 11.64 -2.52
CA ILE A 375 18.19 11.68 -1.55
C ILE A 375 18.25 13.03 -0.83
N THR A 376 17.76 14.11 -1.45
CA THR A 376 17.79 15.45 -0.84
C THR A 376 16.55 15.72 0.01
N GLY A 377 15.44 14.99 -0.21
CA GLY A 377 14.19 15.13 0.55
C GLY A 377 13.56 16.52 0.37
N VAL A 378 13.71 17.12 -0.81
CA VAL A 378 13.18 18.45 -1.13
C VAL A 378 11.74 18.28 -1.56
N ARG A 379 10.81 18.78 -0.73
CA ARG A 379 9.39 18.90 -1.12
C ARG A 379 9.31 19.84 -2.31
N ASP A 380 8.49 19.52 -3.30
CA ASP A 380 7.99 20.54 -4.21
C ASP A 380 7.00 21.41 -3.43
N GLU A 381 7.52 22.43 -2.76
CA GLU A 381 6.73 23.61 -2.45
C GLU A 381 6.41 24.27 -3.79
N THR A 382 5.21 24.05 -4.30
CA THR A 382 4.63 25.03 -5.22
C THR A 382 4.56 26.34 -4.43
N ASN A 383 5.24 27.36 -4.94
CA ASN A 383 5.20 28.73 -4.44
C ASN A 383 3.76 29.28 -4.56
N ASP A 384 2.83 28.80 -3.74
CA ASP A 384 1.63 29.55 -3.44
C ASP A 384 1.98 30.53 -2.31
N VAL A 385 2.18 31.75 -2.77
CA VAL A 385 2.51 32.92 -2.00
C VAL A 385 1.48 33.11 -0.88
N GLY A 386 1.94 33.02 0.38
CA GLY A 386 1.34 33.80 1.46
C GLY A 386 0.71 33.03 2.64
N ALA A 387 1.48 32.20 3.35
CA ALA A 387 1.17 31.91 4.75
C ALA A 387 2.45 31.71 5.58
N SER A 388 3.16 32.82 5.81
CA SER A 388 3.98 32.95 7.01
C SER A 388 3.09 32.69 8.22
N ARG A 389 3.35 31.60 8.98
CA ARG A 389 3.24 31.62 10.45
C ARG A 389 3.79 30.38 11.18
N SER A 390 4.81 30.67 11.98
CA SER A 390 5.07 30.19 13.36
C SER A 390 5.04 28.69 13.65
N ILE A 391 6.24 28.13 13.58
CA ILE A 391 6.77 27.10 14.48
C ILE A 391 6.37 27.44 15.92
N THR A 392 5.40 26.72 16.47
CA THR A 392 5.13 26.45 17.91
C THR A 392 3.62 26.20 18.14
N ARG A 393 3.09 25.07 17.66
CA ARG A 393 1.97 24.43 18.36
C ARG A 393 2.49 23.17 19.03
N ARG A 394 2.66 23.27 20.36
CA ARG A 394 2.81 22.13 21.27
C ARG A 394 1.77 21.08 20.90
N ARG A 395 2.22 19.88 20.51
CA ARG A 395 1.39 18.67 20.51
C ARG A 395 0.64 18.63 21.83
N LYS A 396 -0.68 18.81 21.79
CA LYS A 396 -1.54 18.38 22.89
C LYS A 396 -1.35 16.87 22.91
N GLY A 397 -0.90 16.33 24.05
CA GLY A 397 -0.50 14.94 24.18
C GLY A 397 -1.51 14.03 23.51
N SER A 398 -1.00 13.13 22.66
CA SER A 398 -1.76 12.04 22.07
C SER A 398 -2.49 11.32 23.20
N GLN A 399 -3.78 11.62 23.38
CA GLN A 399 -4.65 10.73 24.11
C GLN A 399 -4.61 9.41 23.36
N GLU A 400 -4.37 8.34 24.10
CA GLU A 400 -4.37 6.96 23.63
C GLU A 400 -5.61 6.73 22.76
N GLN A 401 -5.44 6.71 21.44
CA GLN A 401 -6.44 6.12 20.55
C GLN A 401 -6.23 4.61 20.64
N GLN A 402 -6.93 4.04 21.62
CA GLN A 402 -6.84 2.65 22.00
C GLN A 402 -7.50 1.74 20.94
N ASN A 403 -6.83 0.62 20.66
CA ASN A 403 -7.36 -0.71 20.36
C ASN A 403 -7.71 -1.07 18.90
N TYR A 404 -6.90 -1.94 18.29
CA TYR A 404 -7.36 -2.83 17.23
C TYR A 404 -7.02 -4.30 17.56
N LEU A 405 -7.72 -5.20 16.86
CA LEU A 405 -8.03 -6.56 17.33
C LEU A 405 -6.98 -7.59 16.92
N SER A 406 -6.75 -8.55 17.84
CA SER A 406 -5.88 -9.71 17.64
C SER A 406 -6.53 -10.80 16.77
N LEU A 407 -5.73 -11.45 15.92
CA LEU A 407 -6.09 -12.71 15.26
C LEU A 407 -6.24 -13.85 16.28
N GLY A 408 -7.49 -14.26 16.53
CA GLY A 408 -7.85 -15.59 17.00
C GLY A 408 -7.91 -15.80 18.52
N ALA A 409 -9.09 -15.56 19.10
CA ALA A 409 -9.62 -16.37 20.20
C ALA A 409 -11.10 -16.60 19.94
N SER A 410 -11.53 -17.87 19.90
CA SER A 410 -12.94 -18.21 19.84
C SER A 410 -13.66 -17.61 21.05
N GLY A 411 -14.61 -16.71 20.81
CA GLY A 411 -15.45 -16.11 21.83
C GLY A 411 -16.74 -15.64 21.19
N SER A 412 -17.76 -16.48 21.32
CA SER A 412 -19.14 -16.25 20.88
C SER A 412 -19.70 -14.90 21.33
N SER A 413 -20.24 -14.09 20.41
CA SER A 413 -21.63 -13.60 20.48
C SER A 413 -21.98 -12.68 19.29
N HIS A 414 -23.06 -13.05 18.61
CA HIS A 414 -23.81 -12.28 17.62
C HIS A 414 -23.11 -11.86 16.31
N ALA A 415 -22.56 -12.84 15.59
CA ALA A 415 -22.67 -12.79 14.13
C ALA A 415 -24.16 -12.95 13.80
N LYS A 416 -24.89 -11.84 13.62
CA LYS A 416 -26.06 -11.89 12.75
C LYS A 416 -25.54 -12.45 11.43
N SER A 417 -26.10 -13.57 11.00
CA SER A 417 -25.95 -14.03 9.63
C SER A 417 -26.45 -12.89 8.76
N TRP A 418 -25.53 -12.05 8.28
CA TRP A 418 -25.81 -11.14 7.19
C TRP A 418 -26.16 -12.08 6.04
N GLU A 419 -27.46 -12.23 5.80
CA GLU A 419 -28.01 -12.83 4.61
C GLU A 419 -27.19 -12.31 3.42
N GLU A 420 -26.87 -13.19 2.48
CA GLU A 420 -26.15 -12.83 1.27
C GLU A 420 -26.72 -11.51 0.75
N TYR A 421 -25.96 -10.41 0.88
CA TYR A 421 -26.29 -9.14 0.22
C TYR A 421 -26.38 -9.48 -1.28
N SER A 422 -27.60 -9.75 -1.72
CA SER A 422 -27.96 -9.96 -3.10
C SER A 422 -27.88 -8.58 -3.72
N TYR A 423 -26.96 -8.40 -4.66
CA TYR A 423 -26.90 -7.15 -5.40
C TYR A 423 -28.29 -6.87 -5.95
N PRO A 424 -28.80 -5.63 -5.80
CA PRO A 424 -30.01 -5.24 -6.49
C PRO A 424 -29.85 -5.60 -7.97
N ASP A 425 -30.90 -6.18 -8.59
CA ASP A 425 -30.86 -6.62 -9.99
C ASP A 425 -30.43 -5.50 -10.97
N ASN A 426 -30.48 -4.23 -10.52
CA ASN A 426 -30.14 -3.02 -11.27
C ASN A 426 -28.78 -2.36 -10.91
N TRP A 427 -27.93 -2.99 -10.10
CA TRP A 427 -26.69 -2.37 -9.55
C TRP A 427 -25.70 -1.82 -10.61
N ILE A 428 -25.51 -2.55 -11.69
CA ILE A 428 -24.59 -2.15 -12.76
C ILE A 428 -25.15 -0.94 -13.52
N ASN A 429 -26.46 -0.96 -13.77
CA ASN A 429 -27.17 0.11 -14.45
C ASN A 429 -27.10 1.41 -13.65
N THR A 430 -27.11 1.37 -12.31
CA THR A 430 -27.05 2.62 -11.51
C THR A 430 -25.69 3.31 -11.52
N ASN A 431 -24.61 2.57 -11.76
CA ASN A 431 -23.25 3.08 -11.60
C ASN A 431 -22.44 3.17 -12.90
N PHE A 432 -22.83 2.43 -13.94
CA PHE A 432 -22.02 2.24 -15.15
C PHE A 432 -22.83 2.44 -16.45
N ARG A 433 -23.91 3.22 -16.37
CA ARG A 433 -24.79 3.54 -17.50
C ARG A 433 -24.16 4.46 -18.53
N LEU A 434 -23.44 5.47 -18.02
CA LEU A 434 -22.80 6.51 -18.80
C LEU A 434 -21.29 6.31 -18.76
N ARG A 435 -20.64 6.50 -19.91
CA ARG A 435 -19.17 6.45 -19.99
C ARG A 435 -18.63 7.40 -21.03
N VAL A 436 -17.77 8.33 -20.63
CA VAL A 436 -17.06 9.22 -21.55
C VAL A 436 -16.01 8.43 -22.32
N MET A 437 -15.97 8.63 -23.64
CA MET A 437 -14.92 8.06 -24.49
C MET A 437 -13.87 9.10 -24.85
N HIS A 438 -14.32 10.29 -25.28
CA HIS A 438 -13.46 11.43 -25.57
C HIS A 438 -14.06 12.67 -24.93
N GLY A 439 -13.32 13.30 -24.01
CA GLY A 439 -13.77 14.51 -23.32
C GLY A 439 -14.23 15.59 -24.30
N GLY A 440 -15.41 16.16 -24.05
CA GLY A 440 -16.06 17.18 -24.87
C GLY A 440 -16.53 16.72 -26.26
N LYS A 441 -16.31 15.45 -26.64
CA LYS A 441 -16.57 14.95 -28.01
C LYS A 441 -17.50 13.75 -28.08
N SER A 442 -17.35 12.77 -27.19
CA SER A 442 -18.28 11.64 -27.16
C SER A 442 -18.39 10.90 -25.83
N PHE A 443 -19.60 10.39 -25.57
CA PHE A 443 -19.89 9.48 -24.46
C PHE A 443 -20.91 8.42 -24.88
N PHE A 444 -20.94 7.33 -24.13
CA PHE A 444 -21.84 6.20 -24.32
C PHE A 444 -22.92 6.20 -23.26
N LEU A 445 -24.13 5.80 -23.67
CA LEU A 445 -25.31 5.56 -22.85
C LEU A 445 -25.77 4.13 -23.07
N ILE A 446 -26.01 3.41 -21.98
CA ILE A 446 -26.63 2.08 -21.98
C ILE A 446 -28.04 2.21 -21.42
N THR A 447 -29.04 1.75 -22.17
CA THR A 447 -30.45 1.90 -21.78
C THR A 447 -30.88 0.80 -20.81
N ASP A 448 -32.04 0.96 -20.15
CA ASP A 448 -32.69 -0.10 -19.36
C ASP A 448 -32.88 -1.41 -20.14
N SER A 449 -33.15 -1.29 -21.45
CA SER A 449 -33.31 -2.44 -22.36
C SER A 449 -31.98 -3.03 -22.84
N GLY A 450 -30.84 -2.48 -22.40
CA GLY A 450 -29.50 -2.91 -22.74
C GLY A 450 -29.04 -2.55 -24.15
N LEU A 451 -29.64 -1.52 -24.76
CA LEU A 451 -29.17 -0.94 -26.03
C LEU A 451 -28.00 0.00 -25.76
N ILE A 452 -27.08 0.08 -26.73
CA ILE A 452 -25.89 0.92 -26.63
C ILE A 452 -26.01 2.08 -27.60
N PHE A 453 -25.90 3.29 -27.08
CA PHE A 453 -25.86 4.52 -27.87
C PHE A 453 -24.58 5.30 -27.58
N GLU A 454 -23.99 5.88 -28.61
CA GLU A 454 -22.90 6.84 -28.51
C GLU A 454 -23.43 8.21 -28.92
N TYR A 455 -23.34 9.19 -28.02
CA TYR A 455 -23.56 10.59 -28.35
C TYR A 455 -22.22 11.17 -28.80
N VAL A 456 -22.13 11.59 -30.06
CA VAL A 456 -20.88 12.05 -30.66
C VAL A 456 -21.06 13.38 -31.37
N TYR A 457 -20.05 14.23 -31.24
CA TYR A 457 -19.90 15.45 -32.02
C TYR A 457 -19.09 15.16 -33.28
N ALA A 458 -19.75 15.23 -34.44
CA ALA A 458 -19.11 15.05 -35.74
C ALA A 458 -19.65 16.11 -36.71
N GLU A 459 -18.78 16.69 -37.54
CA GLU A 459 -19.17 17.62 -38.61
C GLU A 459 -20.03 18.81 -38.12
N ASN A 460 -19.74 19.32 -36.91
CA ASN A 460 -20.47 20.39 -36.24
C ASN A 460 -21.92 20.06 -35.82
N VAL A 461 -22.28 18.78 -35.76
CA VAL A 461 -23.60 18.31 -35.31
C VAL A 461 -23.45 17.24 -34.23
N TRP A 462 -24.38 17.25 -33.27
CA TRP A 462 -24.51 16.18 -32.28
C TRP A 462 -25.42 15.07 -32.79
N LEU A 463 -24.95 13.83 -32.73
CA LEU A 463 -25.67 12.67 -33.26
C LEU A 463 -25.66 11.53 -32.26
N TRP A 464 -26.75 10.76 -32.24
CA TRP A 464 -26.84 9.48 -31.54
C TRP A 464 -26.54 8.33 -32.50
N LEU A 465 -25.48 7.57 -32.22
CA LEU A 465 -25.12 6.37 -32.96
C LEU A 465 -25.50 5.13 -32.16
N ARG A 466 -26.30 4.25 -32.74
CA ARG A 466 -26.64 2.96 -32.12
C ARG A 466 -25.58 1.92 -32.46
N HIS A 467 -25.13 1.17 -31.46
CA HIS A 467 -24.18 0.07 -31.63
C HIS A 467 -24.90 -1.25 -31.38
N GLU A 468 -25.01 -2.10 -32.40
CA GLU A 468 -25.70 -3.38 -32.30
C GLU A 468 -24.79 -4.46 -31.71
N HIS A 469 -25.37 -5.25 -30.80
CA HIS A 469 -24.78 -6.46 -30.27
C HIS A 469 -25.92 -7.47 -29.98
N PRO A 470 -25.74 -8.78 -30.24
CA PRO A 470 -26.81 -9.77 -30.08
C PRO A 470 -27.30 -9.95 -28.64
N THR A 471 -26.44 -9.69 -27.65
CA THR A 471 -26.80 -9.73 -26.23
C THR A 471 -26.96 -8.33 -25.66
N ALA A 472 -27.98 -8.15 -24.82
CA ALA A 472 -28.23 -6.89 -24.11
C ALA A 472 -27.10 -6.57 -23.12
N MET A 473 -26.67 -5.31 -23.10
CA MET A 473 -25.63 -4.82 -22.18
C MET A 473 -26.21 -4.37 -20.85
N LYS A 474 -25.45 -4.55 -19.77
CA LYS A 474 -25.74 -4.05 -18.42
C LYS A 474 -24.95 -2.80 -18.04
N GLY A 475 -23.82 -2.54 -18.67
CA GLY A 475 -22.99 -1.40 -18.27
C GLY A 475 -21.67 -1.30 -19.01
N ALA A 476 -21.10 -0.10 -19.01
CA ALA A 476 -19.78 0.21 -19.55
C ALA A 476 -18.80 0.30 -18.38
N LEU A 477 -17.97 -0.72 -18.18
CA LEU A 477 -17.12 -0.84 -16.99
C LEU A 477 -15.79 -0.10 -17.11
N GLY A 478 -15.36 0.31 -18.32
CA GLY A 478 -14.16 1.12 -18.50
C GLY A 478 -13.84 1.43 -19.96
N ASN A 479 -12.84 2.25 -20.20
CA ASN A 479 -12.29 2.53 -21.52
C ASN A 479 -10.76 2.55 -21.46
N TYR A 480 -10.08 2.08 -22.52
CA TYR A 480 -8.63 2.13 -22.58
C TYR A 480 -8.18 2.30 -24.03
N ASN A 481 -7.39 3.33 -24.30
CA ASN A 481 -6.82 3.62 -25.62
C ASN A 481 -7.83 3.54 -26.78
N GLY A 482 -9.03 4.11 -26.60
CA GLY A 482 -10.11 4.12 -27.61
C GLY A 482 -10.98 2.86 -27.64
N SER A 483 -10.65 1.82 -26.87
CA SER A 483 -11.46 0.62 -26.70
C SER A 483 -12.42 0.76 -25.52
N LEU A 484 -13.67 0.34 -25.70
CA LEU A 484 -14.71 0.39 -24.66
C LEU A 484 -14.95 -1.01 -24.10
N PHE A 485 -15.02 -1.13 -22.77
CA PHE A 485 -15.23 -2.38 -22.06
C PHE A 485 -16.65 -2.43 -21.51
N LEU A 486 -17.44 -3.38 -21.99
CA LEU A 486 -18.85 -3.54 -21.64
C LEU A 486 -19.08 -4.89 -20.97
N VAL A 487 -20.11 -4.96 -20.13
CA VAL A 487 -20.59 -6.20 -19.53
C VAL A 487 -21.99 -6.52 -20.04
N ASP A 488 -22.19 -7.74 -20.49
CA ASP A 488 -23.50 -8.22 -20.97
C ASP A 488 -24.42 -8.68 -19.82
N ALA A 489 -25.65 -9.05 -20.15
CA ALA A 489 -26.63 -9.58 -19.19
C ALA A 489 -26.14 -10.83 -18.43
N HIS A 490 -25.24 -11.62 -19.03
CA HIS A 490 -24.65 -12.84 -18.47
C HIS A 490 -23.41 -12.57 -17.60
N GLY A 491 -22.91 -11.33 -17.57
CA GLY A 491 -21.68 -10.96 -16.85
C GLY A 491 -20.39 -11.18 -17.67
N SER A 492 -20.49 -11.39 -18.99
CA SER A 492 -19.34 -11.52 -19.88
C SER A 492 -18.74 -10.14 -20.16
N LEU A 493 -17.42 -10.00 -20.01
CA LEU A 493 -16.69 -8.79 -20.38
C LEU A 493 -16.39 -8.81 -21.89
N LEU A 494 -16.82 -7.76 -22.58
CA LEU A 494 -16.68 -7.57 -24.01
C LEU A 494 -15.90 -6.30 -24.29
N ILE A 495 -14.96 -6.36 -25.23
CA ILE A 495 -14.29 -5.19 -25.77
C ILE A 495 -14.96 -4.81 -27.08
N ARG A 496 -15.36 -3.55 -27.18
CA ARG A 496 -15.71 -2.90 -28.43
C ARG A 496 -14.53 -2.07 -28.90
N GLU A 497 -14.03 -2.37 -30.09
CA GLU A 497 -12.99 -1.58 -30.76
C GLU A 497 -13.47 -1.12 -32.13
N ARG A 498 -12.96 0.03 -32.57
CA ARG A 498 -13.14 0.52 -33.93
C ARG A 498 -11.85 0.27 -34.69
N SER A 499 -11.89 -0.66 -35.64
CA SER A 499 -10.77 -0.93 -36.55
C SER A 499 -11.13 -0.32 -37.91
N SER A 500 -10.51 0.81 -38.24
CA SER A 500 -10.83 1.62 -39.42
C SER A 500 -12.34 1.94 -39.54
N ASN A 501 -13.05 1.24 -40.42
CA ASN A 501 -14.49 1.41 -40.66
C ASN A 501 -15.36 0.35 -39.96
N ASP A 502 -14.77 -0.75 -39.47
CA ASP A 502 -15.52 -1.86 -38.91
C ASP A 502 -15.49 -1.87 -37.37
N LEU A 503 -16.60 -2.32 -36.80
CA LEU A 503 -16.76 -2.52 -35.36
C LEU A 503 -16.42 -3.96 -35.02
N THR A 504 -15.41 -4.15 -34.18
CA THR A 504 -14.99 -5.47 -33.73
C THR A 504 -15.35 -5.67 -32.27
N TRP A 505 -16.02 -6.78 -31.98
CA TRP A 505 -16.39 -7.22 -30.65
C TRP A 505 -15.53 -8.41 -30.23
N THR A 506 -14.84 -8.29 -29.10
CA THR A 506 -14.00 -9.36 -28.56
C THR A 506 -14.51 -9.80 -27.20
N ASN A 507 -14.76 -11.10 -27.02
CA ASN A 507 -15.17 -11.63 -25.72
C ASN A 507 -13.94 -11.96 -24.85
N CYS A 508 -13.74 -11.17 -23.80
CA CYS A 508 -12.63 -11.32 -22.86
C CYS A 508 -12.87 -12.43 -21.84
N THR A 509 -14.12 -12.73 -21.51
CA THR A 509 -14.46 -13.82 -20.59
C THR A 509 -14.12 -15.19 -21.19
N SER A 510 -14.18 -15.34 -22.52
CA SER A 510 -13.77 -16.57 -23.22
C SER A 510 -12.25 -16.78 -23.26
N MET A 511 -11.44 -15.80 -22.86
CA MET A 511 -9.99 -15.92 -22.83
C MET A 511 -9.52 -16.83 -21.68
N ARG A 512 -8.26 -17.26 -21.73
CA ARG A 512 -7.67 -18.10 -20.67
C ARG A 512 -7.78 -17.42 -19.30
N LYS A 513 -8.34 -18.13 -18.31
CA LYS A 513 -8.64 -17.63 -16.95
C LYS A 513 -9.67 -16.49 -16.91
N GLY A 514 -10.40 -16.25 -17.99
CA GLY A 514 -11.51 -15.29 -17.99
C GLY A 514 -12.60 -15.69 -17.01
N ARG A 515 -13.21 -14.69 -16.38
CA ARG A 515 -14.30 -14.86 -15.42
C ARG A 515 -15.40 -13.85 -15.71
N GLN A 516 -16.58 -14.12 -15.13
CA GLN A 516 -17.70 -13.17 -15.16
C GLN A 516 -17.47 -12.03 -14.17
N VAL A 517 -17.83 -10.82 -14.60
CA VAL A 517 -17.66 -9.58 -13.87
C VAL A 517 -19.01 -8.94 -13.55
N ILE A 518 -19.07 -8.19 -12.45
CA ILE A 518 -20.29 -7.51 -11.97
C ILE A 518 -20.06 -6.03 -11.66
N ALA A 519 -18.81 -5.57 -11.57
CA ALA A 519 -18.50 -4.17 -11.38
C ALA A 519 -17.12 -3.84 -11.96
N GLY A 520 -16.91 -2.56 -12.25
CA GLY A 520 -15.63 -2.00 -12.65
C GLY A 520 -15.23 -0.85 -11.73
N PRO A 521 -14.13 -0.15 -12.06
CA PRO A 521 -13.70 1.01 -11.31
C PRO A 521 -14.64 2.21 -11.55
N PRO A 522 -14.73 3.14 -10.57
CA PRO A 522 -15.19 4.49 -10.86
C PRO A 522 -14.20 5.10 -11.85
N TRP A 523 -14.70 5.69 -12.94
CA TRP A 523 -13.84 6.22 -14.00
C TRP A 523 -13.96 7.73 -14.05
N ASP A 524 -13.27 8.36 -13.11
CA ASP A 524 -12.98 9.78 -13.14
C ASP A 524 -11.49 9.88 -13.46
N GLY A 525 -11.16 10.02 -14.75
CA GLY A 525 -9.79 10.40 -15.10
C GLY A 525 -9.51 11.81 -14.56
N ILE A 526 -8.25 12.16 -14.33
CA ILE A 526 -7.89 13.57 -14.12
C ILE A 526 -8.32 14.33 -15.39
N PRO A 527 -9.24 15.30 -15.30
CA PRO A 527 -9.66 16.08 -16.46
C PRO A 527 -8.43 16.67 -17.18
N GLY A 528 -8.39 16.59 -18.50
CA GLY A 528 -7.31 17.18 -19.31
C GLY A 528 -6.08 16.31 -19.59
N ARG A 529 -5.93 15.14 -18.95
CA ARG A 529 -4.70 14.33 -19.11
C ARG A 529 -4.97 13.00 -19.80
N ALA A 530 -4.39 12.82 -20.99
CA ALA A 530 -4.28 11.49 -21.60
C ALA A 530 -3.31 10.64 -20.76
N MET A 531 -3.77 9.50 -20.22
CA MET A 531 -2.87 8.50 -19.65
C MET A 531 -1.91 8.03 -20.75
N LYS A 532 -0.60 8.20 -20.54
CA LYS A 532 0.41 7.62 -21.42
C LYS A 532 0.34 6.10 -21.27
N ALA A 533 0.08 5.40 -22.36
CA ALA A 533 0.02 3.95 -22.36
C ALA A 533 1.38 3.36 -21.94
N THR A 534 1.39 2.53 -20.92
CA THR A 534 2.60 1.82 -20.44
C THR A 534 2.58 0.35 -20.89
N THR A 535 3.70 -0.33 -20.69
CA THR A 535 3.82 -1.77 -20.99
C THR A 535 3.13 -2.67 -19.97
N GLU A 536 2.62 -2.11 -18.85
CA GLU A 536 2.05 -2.85 -17.72
C GLU A 536 0.62 -2.43 -17.34
N ASP A 537 0.00 -1.56 -18.13
CA ASP A 537 -1.37 -1.10 -17.95
C ASP A 537 -2.37 -2.25 -17.80
N ALA A 538 -3.20 -2.14 -16.76
CA ALA A 538 -4.24 -3.10 -16.42
C ALA A 538 -5.53 -2.41 -15.98
N LEU A 539 -6.65 -3.07 -16.25
CA LEU A 539 -7.96 -2.72 -15.72
C LEU A 539 -8.33 -3.66 -14.59
N PHE A 540 -9.08 -3.17 -13.61
CA PHE A 540 -9.54 -3.96 -12.46
C PHE A 540 -11.04 -4.16 -12.50
N PHE A 541 -11.51 -5.36 -12.14
CA PHE A 541 -12.93 -5.69 -12.12
C PHE A 541 -13.29 -6.50 -10.89
N VAL A 542 -14.55 -6.43 -10.46
CA VAL A 542 -15.09 -7.30 -9.43
C VAL A 542 -15.80 -8.48 -10.10
N SER A 543 -15.38 -9.70 -9.74
CA SER A 543 -16.02 -10.91 -10.23
C SER A 543 -17.37 -11.16 -9.56
N LYS A 544 -18.24 -11.96 -10.19
CA LYS A 544 -19.52 -12.39 -9.60
C LYS A 544 -19.38 -13.01 -8.20
N ASN A 545 -18.22 -13.62 -7.92
CA ASN A 545 -17.93 -14.26 -6.63
C ASN A 545 -17.33 -13.30 -5.59
N GLY A 546 -17.18 -12.00 -5.91
CA GLY A 546 -16.66 -10.98 -5.00
C GLY A 546 -15.13 -10.96 -4.87
N LYS A 547 -14.42 -11.38 -5.92
CA LYS A 547 -12.94 -11.28 -6.03
C LYS A 547 -12.52 -10.16 -6.96
N LEU A 548 -11.35 -9.56 -6.68
CA LEU A 548 -10.69 -8.59 -7.54
C LEU A 548 -10.00 -9.34 -8.68
N LEU A 549 -10.24 -8.87 -9.91
CA LEU A 549 -9.61 -9.39 -11.11
C LEU A 549 -8.80 -8.28 -11.76
N GLN A 550 -7.54 -8.57 -12.08
CA GLN A 550 -6.70 -7.70 -12.90
C GLN A 550 -6.70 -8.22 -14.33
N PHE A 551 -6.99 -7.33 -15.28
CA PHE A 551 -6.99 -7.59 -16.71
C PHE A 551 -5.94 -6.73 -17.38
N THR A 552 -4.79 -7.32 -17.71
CA THR A 552 -3.72 -6.61 -18.43
C THR A 552 -4.19 -6.25 -19.83
N VAL A 553 -4.10 -4.96 -20.19
CA VAL A 553 -4.52 -4.42 -21.49
C VAL A 553 -3.35 -3.85 -22.30
N ALA A 554 -2.21 -3.64 -21.65
CA ALA A 554 -1.00 -3.14 -22.28
C ALA A 554 -0.61 -3.92 -23.54
N LEU A 555 -0.30 -3.18 -24.61
CA LEU A 555 0.16 -3.71 -25.90
C LEU A 555 -0.73 -4.84 -26.48
N ARG A 556 -2.03 -4.87 -26.15
CA ARG A 556 -2.98 -5.94 -26.53
C ARG A 556 -2.60 -7.34 -26.03
N LYS A 557 -1.75 -7.44 -25.00
CA LYS A 557 -1.38 -8.72 -24.37
C LYS A 557 -2.37 -9.08 -23.26
N PHE A 558 -3.60 -9.40 -23.67
CA PHE A 558 -4.71 -9.66 -22.74
C PHE A 558 -4.43 -10.84 -21.81
N LYS A 559 -4.42 -10.57 -20.50
CA LYS A 559 -4.17 -11.58 -19.47
C LYS A 559 -4.99 -11.31 -18.22
N TRP A 560 -5.70 -12.35 -17.77
CA TRP A 560 -6.42 -12.35 -16.50
C TRP A 560 -5.53 -12.81 -15.35
N LYS A 561 -5.58 -12.09 -14.23
CA LYS A 561 -5.03 -12.45 -12.93
C LYS A 561 -6.12 -12.34 -11.86
N ASP A 562 -6.20 -13.35 -11.00
CA ASP A 562 -7.13 -13.41 -9.87
C ASP A 562 -6.39 -12.87 -8.63
N CYS A 563 -6.71 -11.64 -8.24
CA CYS A 563 -6.11 -10.94 -7.09
C CYS A 563 -6.77 -11.34 -5.76
N ARG A 564 -7.68 -12.33 -5.78
CA ARG A 564 -8.45 -12.79 -4.62
C ARG A 564 -9.31 -11.67 -4.02
N ASN A 565 -9.66 -11.81 -2.76
CA ASN A 565 -10.46 -10.89 -1.97
C ASN A 565 -9.82 -10.76 -0.59
N PRO A 566 -10.11 -9.68 0.15
CA PRO A 566 -9.63 -9.54 1.51
C PRO A 566 -10.02 -10.75 2.38
N PRO A 567 -9.26 -11.06 3.44
CA PRO A 567 -9.62 -12.11 4.38
C PRO A 567 -11.01 -11.86 4.96
N ASN A 568 -11.84 -12.91 5.04
CA ASN A 568 -13.17 -12.91 5.67
C ASN A 568 -14.29 -12.11 4.97
N THR A 569 -14.03 -11.35 3.89
CA THR A 569 -15.08 -10.59 3.19
C THR A 569 -14.95 -10.69 1.66
N LYS A 570 -16.07 -10.49 0.97
CA LYS A 570 -16.12 -10.40 -0.50
C LYS A 570 -16.12 -8.93 -0.89
N ILE A 571 -15.56 -8.60 -2.04
CA ILE A 571 -15.54 -7.23 -2.55
C ILE A 571 -16.93 -6.86 -3.07
N ALA A 572 -17.39 -5.67 -2.69
CA ALA A 572 -18.62 -5.06 -3.14
C ALA A 572 -18.38 -4.15 -4.36
N SER A 573 -17.48 -3.17 -4.21
CA SER A 573 -17.15 -2.16 -5.21
C SER A 573 -15.67 -1.78 -5.17
N ILE A 574 -15.20 -1.19 -6.27
CA ILE A 574 -13.89 -0.52 -6.34
C ILE A 574 -14.12 0.96 -6.02
N VAL A 575 -13.27 1.54 -5.17
CA VAL A 575 -13.29 2.95 -4.78
C VAL A 575 -12.32 3.77 -5.63
N ASP A 576 -11.14 3.21 -5.86
CA ASP A 576 -10.09 3.83 -6.66
C ASP A 576 -9.26 2.76 -7.36
N LYS A 577 -8.75 3.09 -8.55
CA LYS A 577 -7.89 2.26 -9.38
C LYS A 577 -6.61 3.01 -9.76
N GLU A 578 -5.69 3.10 -8.81
CA GLU A 578 -4.39 3.73 -8.99
C GLU A 578 -4.44 5.26 -9.29
N VAL A 579 -5.58 5.93 -9.09
CA VAL A 579 -5.66 7.40 -9.25
C VAL A 579 -5.15 8.09 -8.00
N PHE A 580 -5.53 7.58 -6.83
CA PHE A 580 -5.10 8.11 -5.55
C PHE A 580 -3.62 7.76 -5.27
N ARG A 581 -3.27 6.47 -5.36
CA ARG A 581 -1.89 5.96 -5.20
C ARG A 581 -1.55 4.95 -6.27
N GLU A 582 -0.39 5.08 -6.90
CA GLU A 582 0.06 4.13 -7.90
C GLU A 582 0.20 2.72 -7.31
N ASN A 583 -0.06 1.68 -8.11
CA ASN A 583 -0.03 0.27 -7.70
C ASN A 583 -1.00 -0.15 -6.57
N ILE A 584 -1.83 0.76 -6.06
CA ILE A 584 -2.83 0.48 -5.04
C ILE A 584 -4.23 0.55 -5.63
N VAL A 585 -5.04 -0.44 -5.27
CA VAL A 585 -6.47 -0.48 -5.60
C VAL A 585 -7.26 -0.45 -4.30
N PHE A 586 -8.06 0.59 -4.09
CA PHE A 586 -8.95 0.70 -2.94
C PHE A 586 -10.31 0.07 -3.26
N VAL A 587 -10.83 -0.73 -2.34
CA VAL A 587 -12.11 -1.44 -2.51
C VAL A 587 -12.93 -1.41 -1.22
N ILE A 588 -14.25 -1.49 -1.37
CA ILE A 588 -15.16 -1.69 -0.23
C ILE A 588 -15.57 -3.16 -0.18
N GLY A 589 -15.42 -3.77 0.99
CA GLY A 589 -15.95 -5.11 1.28
C GLY A 589 -17.47 -5.09 1.49
N ARG A 590 -18.11 -6.25 1.35
CA ARG A 590 -19.57 -6.39 1.61
C ARG A 590 -19.96 -6.20 3.09
N ASP A 591 -18.96 -6.16 3.96
CA ASP A 591 -19.03 -5.79 5.37
C ASP A 591 -18.93 -4.26 5.58
N GLY A 592 -18.90 -3.46 4.51
CA GLY A 592 -18.90 -2.01 4.56
C GLY A 592 -17.56 -1.42 5.01
N ARG A 593 -16.46 -2.16 4.90
CA ARG A 593 -15.11 -1.74 5.30
C ARG A 593 -14.23 -1.41 4.11
N LEU A 594 -13.30 -0.46 4.29
CA LEU A 594 -12.30 -0.08 3.29
C LEU A 594 -11.06 -0.99 3.34
N TYR A 595 -10.69 -1.52 2.18
CA TYR A 595 -9.49 -2.33 1.98
C TYR A 595 -8.64 -1.76 0.85
N GLN A 596 -7.34 -2.01 0.93
CA GLN A 596 -6.42 -1.78 -0.17
C GLN A 596 -5.79 -3.09 -0.64
N TYR A 597 -5.62 -3.22 -1.95
CA TYR A 597 -4.84 -4.27 -2.59
C TYR A 597 -3.57 -3.65 -3.16
N ASN A 598 -2.42 -4.18 -2.77
CA ASN A 598 -1.14 -3.80 -3.34
C ASN A 598 -0.80 -4.72 -4.51
N LYS A 599 -0.66 -4.13 -5.71
CA LYS A 599 -0.36 -4.86 -6.95
C LYS A 599 1.04 -5.49 -6.98
N VAL A 600 1.99 -4.90 -6.25
CA VAL A 600 3.39 -5.34 -6.17
C VAL A 600 3.56 -6.50 -5.20
N THR A 601 3.10 -6.35 -3.95
CA THR A 601 3.21 -7.41 -2.93
C THR A 601 2.10 -8.47 -3.04
N GLU A 602 1.04 -8.18 -3.80
CA GLU A 602 -0.18 -9.02 -3.90
C GLU A 602 -0.91 -9.21 -2.55
N LEU A 603 -0.63 -8.35 -1.57
CA LEU A 603 -1.21 -8.39 -0.24
C LEU A 603 -2.44 -7.49 -0.12
N TRP A 604 -3.32 -7.91 0.79
CA TRP A 604 -4.51 -7.16 1.18
C TRP A 604 -4.28 -6.51 2.53
N HIS A 605 -4.70 -5.25 2.66
CA HIS A 605 -4.66 -4.51 3.91
C HIS A 605 -6.03 -3.90 4.20
N GLU A 606 -6.42 -3.88 5.46
CA GLU A 606 -7.66 -3.31 5.97
C GLU A 606 -7.35 -2.01 6.68
N HIS A 607 -8.04 -0.93 6.32
CA HIS A 607 -7.88 0.34 7.01
C HIS A 607 -8.70 0.34 8.30
N TYR A 608 -8.18 1.03 9.33
CA TYR A 608 -8.96 1.27 10.53
C TYR A 608 -10.25 1.98 10.16
N GLN A 609 -11.38 1.43 10.52
CA GLN A 609 -12.67 2.07 10.34
C GLN A 609 -13.46 1.92 11.63
N SER A 610 -14.01 3.03 12.13
CA SER A 610 -14.77 3.00 13.38
C SER A 610 -15.94 2.02 13.24
N GLN A 611 -16.30 1.32 14.32
CA GLN A 611 -17.41 0.35 14.26
C GLN A 611 -18.76 1.00 13.93
N HIS A 612 -18.88 2.31 14.12
CA HIS A 612 -20.08 3.08 13.84
C HIS A 612 -20.15 3.54 12.39
N LEU A 613 -18.99 3.70 11.74
CA LEU A 613 -18.90 4.05 10.33
C LEU A 613 -19.02 2.77 9.52
N VAL A 614 -20.13 2.58 8.81
CA VAL A 614 -20.32 1.51 7.83
C VAL A 614 -20.47 2.15 6.46
N LEU A 615 -19.62 1.76 5.51
CA LEU A 615 -19.67 2.28 4.14
C LEU A 615 -20.76 1.58 3.34
N SER A 616 -21.44 2.33 2.48
CA SER A 616 -22.31 1.75 1.47
C SER A 616 -21.48 0.94 0.47
N CYS A 617 -22.10 -0.03 -0.19
CA CYS A 617 -21.43 -0.83 -1.22
C CYS A 617 -21.13 -0.04 -2.51
N LEU A 618 -21.36 1.27 -2.57
CA LEU A 618 -21.25 2.11 -3.76
C LEU A 618 -19.77 2.36 -4.13
N PRO A 619 -19.43 2.51 -5.42
CA PRO A 619 -18.15 3.09 -5.82
C PRO A 619 -17.89 4.46 -5.17
N GLY A 620 -16.62 4.77 -4.93
CA GLY A 620 -16.21 6.09 -4.42
C GLY A 620 -15.68 7.01 -5.51
N THR A 621 -15.03 8.09 -5.10
CA THR A 621 -14.30 9.04 -5.96
C THR A 621 -12.96 9.35 -5.33
N ALA A 622 -11.89 9.17 -6.09
CA ALA A 622 -10.55 9.60 -5.68
C ALA A 622 -10.33 11.06 -6.07
N MET A 623 -9.71 11.80 -5.15
CA MET A 623 -9.28 13.17 -5.34
C MET A 623 -7.79 13.26 -5.10
N ARG A 624 -7.09 13.85 -6.06
CA ARG A 624 -5.65 14.09 -5.97
C ARG A 624 -5.34 15.40 -6.67
N SER A 625 -4.70 16.33 -5.97
CA SER A 625 -4.41 17.68 -6.49
C SER A 625 -3.43 17.65 -7.66
N SER A 626 -2.45 16.74 -7.63
CA SER A 626 -1.53 16.50 -8.74
C SER A 626 -1.03 15.06 -8.72
N SER A 627 -0.54 14.54 -9.85
CA SER A 627 0.09 13.21 -9.90
C SER A 627 1.38 13.11 -9.07
N VAL A 628 1.88 14.23 -8.57
CA VAL A 628 3.12 14.33 -7.78
C VAL A 628 2.81 14.46 -6.29
N SER A 629 1.68 15.06 -5.90
CA SER A 629 1.24 15.16 -4.50
C SER A 629 0.82 13.80 -3.95
N LEU A 630 1.22 13.39 -2.74
CA LEU A 630 0.61 12.23 -2.06
C LEU A 630 -0.62 12.64 -1.27
N THR A 631 -0.77 13.93 -1.00
CA THR A 631 -1.97 14.49 -0.37
C THR A 631 -3.16 14.33 -1.29
N GLY A 632 -4.24 13.82 -0.73
CA GLY A 632 -5.55 13.75 -1.37
C GLY A 632 -6.50 12.89 -0.56
N SER A 633 -7.60 12.49 -1.20
CA SER A 633 -8.74 11.96 -0.48
C SER A 633 -9.52 10.91 -1.28
N LEU A 634 -10.12 9.97 -0.57
CA LEU A 634 -11.14 9.06 -1.10
C LEU A 634 -12.50 9.46 -0.53
N PHE A 635 -13.42 9.85 -1.40
CA PHE A 635 -14.80 10.17 -1.04
C PHE A 635 -15.71 8.97 -1.26
N MET A 636 -16.49 8.64 -0.24
CA MET A 636 -17.40 7.50 -0.19
C MET A 636 -18.71 7.90 0.49
N VAL A 637 -19.74 7.09 0.33
CA VAL A 637 -21.04 7.29 1.01
C VAL A 637 -21.20 6.22 2.09
N SER A 638 -21.58 6.62 3.30
CA SER A 638 -21.92 5.69 4.38
C SER A 638 -23.27 5.01 4.15
N GLU A 639 -23.55 3.91 4.84
CA GLU A 639 -24.79 3.15 4.70
C GLU A 639 -26.04 3.97 5.06
N ASP A 640 -25.89 4.97 5.94
CA ASP A 640 -26.94 5.94 6.30
C ASP A 640 -27.10 7.10 5.30
N GLY A 641 -26.28 7.14 4.24
CA GLY A 641 -26.35 8.14 3.18
C GLY A 641 -25.60 9.44 3.46
N GLY A 642 -24.65 9.45 4.40
CA GLY A 642 -23.72 10.56 4.63
C GLY A 642 -22.47 10.50 3.73
N LEU A 643 -21.84 11.65 3.50
CA LEU A 643 -20.54 11.74 2.81
C LEU A 643 -19.41 11.53 3.81
N VAL A 644 -18.47 10.67 3.43
CA VAL A 644 -17.30 10.31 4.23
C VAL A 644 -16.06 10.46 3.36
N GLU A 645 -15.01 10.98 3.98
CA GLU A 645 -13.71 11.20 3.36
C GLU A 645 -12.63 10.44 4.13
N TYR A 646 -11.83 9.66 3.41
CA TYR A 646 -10.58 9.11 3.92
C TYR A 646 -9.43 9.90 3.32
N HIS A 647 -8.81 10.76 4.13
CA HIS A 647 -7.84 11.76 3.72
C HIS A 647 -6.43 11.37 4.15
N TRP A 648 -5.45 11.60 3.28
CA TRP A 648 -4.03 11.51 3.62
C TRP A 648 -3.36 12.86 3.53
N SER A 649 -2.56 13.20 4.54
CA SER A 649 -1.56 14.28 4.47
C SER A 649 -0.21 13.82 5.00
N ALA A 650 0.88 14.38 4.49
CA ALA A 650 2.23 14.08 4.97
C ALA A 650 2.50 14.52 6.43
N VAL A 651 1.63 15.34 7.02
CA VAL A 651 1.80 15.88 8.37
C VAL A 651 0.97 15.10 9.40
N ASP A 652 -0.26 14.77 9.04
CA ASP A 652 -1.25 14.18 9.95
C ASP A 652 -1.49 12.69 9.68
N GLY A 653 -0.97 12.16 8.57
CA GLY A 653 -1.19 10.79 8.14
C GLY A 653 -2.62 10.56 7.65
N TRP A 654 -3.10 9.33 7.79
CA TRP A 654 -4.44 8.94 7.40
C TRP A 654 -5.48 9.39 8.42
N ASN A 655 -6.55 10.02 7.95
CA ASN A 655 -7.64 10.49 8.80
C ASN A 655 -9.02 10.29 8.15
N TRP A 656 -9.99 9.91 8.98
CA TRP A 656 -11.40 9.83 8.57
C TRP A 656 -12.11 11.13 8.91
N ILE A 657 -12.86 11.65 7.94
CA ILE A 657 -13.64 12.88 8.07
C ILE A 657 -15.08 12.58 7.64
N GLU A 658 -16.03 12.72 8.57
CA GLU A 658 -17.46 12.60 8.28
C GLU A 658 -18.02 13.98 7.92
N HIS A 659 -18.40 14.17 6.65
CA HIS A 659 -19.01 15.41 6.16
C HIS A 659 -20.52 15.44 6.41
N GLY A 660 -21.14 14.29 6.64
CA GLY A 660 -22.58 14.15 6.81
C GLY A 660 -23.35 14.42 5.52
N THR A 661 -24.56 14.96 5.66
CA THR A 661 -25.46 15.27 4.54
C THR A 661 -25.60 16.79 4.36
N PRO A 662 -26.03 17.27 3.17
CA PRO A 662 -26.30 18.69 2.95
C PRO A 662 -27.41 19.22 3.89
N PHE A 663 -28.45 18.39 4.12
CA PHE A 663 -29.55 18.70 5.02
C PHE A 663 -29.94 17.46 5.84
N LYS A 664 -30.44 17.66 7.07
CA LYS A 664 -30.88 16.55 7.95
C LYS A 664 -31.99 15.67 7.35
N SER A 665 -32.80 16.21 6.43
CA SER A 665 -33.89 15.50 5.76
C SER A 665 -33.49 14.85 4.43
N VAL A 666 -32.26 15.07 3.96
CA VAL A 666 -31.78 14.59 2.66
C VAL A 666 -30.66 13.60 2.91
N THR A 667 -30.79 12.40 2.34
CA THR A 667 -29.69 11.44 2.26
C THR A 667 -29.08 11.46 0.87
N LEU A 668 -27.79 11.17 0.77
CA LEU A 668 -27.12 11.07 -0.52
C LEU A 668 -27.48 9.74 -1.16
N VAL A 669 -27.94 9.80 -2.42
CA VAL A 669 -28.41 8.65 -3.18
C VAL A 669 -27.53 8.43 -4.41
N GLY A 670 -26.81 7.31 -4.41
CA GLY A 670 -25.88 6.94 -5.48
C GLY A 670 -24.42 7.26 -5.15
N SER A 671 -23.53 6.83 -6.04
CA SER A 671 -22.09 6.99 -5.87
C SER A 671 -21.68 8.46 -5.96
N PRO A 672 -20.66 8.93 -5.20
CA PRO A 672 -20.12 10.27 -5.35
C PRO A 672 -19.76 10.56 -6.81
N GLY A 673 -20.02 11.77 -7.27
CA GLY A 673 -19.72 12.19 -8.64
C GLY A 673 -18.22 12.45 -8.88
N PRO A 674 -17.85 12.92 -10.07
CA PRO A 674 -16.48 13.31 -10.37
C PRO A 674 -16.03 14.50 -9.51
N CYS A 675 -14.72 14.56 -9.24
CA CYS A 675 -14.08 15.66 -8.55
C CYS A 675 -13.42 16.62 -9.55
N PHE A 676 -13.64 17.92 -9.36
CA PHE A 676 -13.04 19.00 -10.16
C PHE A 676 -12.05 19.80 -9.33
N GLU A 677 -10.94 20.18 -9.96
CA GLU A 677 -9.84 21.00 -9.38
C GLU A 677 -9.27 20.54 -8.03
N GLY A 678 -9.59 19.31 -7.62
CA GLY A 678 -9.19 18.80 -6.31
C GLY A 678 -9.86 19.53 -5.13
N ASN A 679 -11.00 20.20 -5.36
CA ASN A 679 -11.71 20.96 -4.32
C ASN A 679 -13.25 20.94 -4.46
N GLN A 680 -13.81 20.34 -5.50
CA GLN A 680 -15.24 20.35 -5.79
C GLN A 680 -15.76 18.92 -6.08
N LEU A 681 -16.86 18.52 -5.45
CA LEU A 681 -17.45 17.20 -5.57
C LEU A 681 -18.97 17.28 -5.72
N PHE A 682 -19.52 16.67 -6.77
CA PHE A 682 -20.96 16.61 -7.02
C PHE A 682 -21.62 15.38 -6.40
N LEU A 683 -22.75 15.59 -5.72
CA LEU A 683 -23.53 14.53 -5.09
C LEU A 683 -25.03 14.72 -5.38
N ILE A 684 -25.79 13.63 -5.30
CA ILE A 684 -27.22 13.62 -5.60
C ILE A 684 -27.99 13.31 -4.32
N GLY A 685 -28.99 14.14 -3.99
CA GLY A 685 -29.85 13.94 -2.82
C GLY A 685 -31.07 13.08 -3.12
N SER A 686 -31.62 12.47 -2.07
CA SER A 686 -32.85 11.66 -2.11
C SER A 686 -34.07 12.43 -2.66
N ASP A 687 -34.05 13.76 -2.54
CA ASP A 687 -35.05 14.69 -3.06
C ASP A 687 -34.97 14.90 -4.58
N GLY A 688 -33.89 14.43 -5.22
CA GLY A 688 -33.62 14.56 -6.66
C GLY A 688 -32.90 15.85 -7.05
N LYS A 689 -32.32 16.58 -6.08
CA LYS A 689 -31.47 17.76 -6.32
C LYS A 689 -29.99 17.39 -6.37
N VAL A 690 -29.20 18.23 -7.04
CA VAL A 690 -27.75 18.16 -7.09
C VAL A 690 -27.16 19.06 -6.02
N TYR A 691 -26.18 18.54 -5.31
CA TYR A 691 -25.43 19.23 -4.28
C TYR A 691 -23.95 19.26 -4.64
N LEU A 692 -23.32 20.41 -4.45
CA LEU A 692 -21.89 20.60 -4.60
C LEU A 692 -21.25 20.71 -3.22
N ARG A 693 -20.37 19.77 -2.89
CA ARG A 693 -19.46 19.86 -1.76
C ARG A 693 -18.19 20.53 -2.26
N HIS A 694 -17.86 21.72 -1.76
CA HIS A 694 -16.68 22.45 -2.20
C HIS A 694 -15.83 22.94 -1.03
N LEU A 695 -14.52 23.01 -1.24
CA LEU A 695 -13.57 23.52 -0.26
C LEU A 695 -13.43 25.03 -0.44
N ASP A 696 -13.99 25.81 0.48
CA ASP A 696 -13.82 27.25 0.54
C ASP A 696 -12.71 27.59 1.54
N GLN A 697 -11.58 28.08 1.02
CA GLN A 697 -10.33 28.34 1.74
C GLN A 697 -9.76 27.10 2.45
N THR A 698 -10.31 26.76 3.62
CA THR A 698 -9.91 25.61 4.45
C THR A 698 -11.11 24.87 5.04
N THR A 699 -12.33 25.31 4.72
CA THR A 699 -13.56 24.77 5.27
C THR A 699 -14.44 24.25 4.16
N TRP A 700 -14.83 23.00 4.27
CA TRP A 700 -15.75 22.42 3.32
C TRP A 700 -17.17 22.96 3.54
N LYS A 701 -17.81 23.43 2.46
CA LYS A 701 -19.19 23.96 2.43
C LYS A 701 -20.09 23.19 1.46
N TRP A 702 -21.40 23.28 1.68
CA TRP A 702 -22.43 22.66 0.85
C TRP A 702 -23.12 23.75 0.04
N LYS A 703 -23.37 23.47 -1.24
CA LYS A 703 -24.06 24.36 -2.16
C LYS A 703 -25.17 23.59 -2.88
N ASN A 704 -26.36 24.17 -2.98
CA ASN A 704 -27.48 23.54 -3.65
C ASN A 704 -27.53 24.01 -5.11
N CYS A 705 -27.49 23.06 -6.04
CA CYS A 705 -27.55 23.30 -7.48
C CYS A 705 -28.92 22.93 -8.07
N GLY A 706 -29.88 22.47 -7.24
CA GLY A 706 -31.24 22.16 -7.70
C GLY A 706 -31.28 21.04 -8.74
N PHE A 707 -32.19 21.17 -9.71
CA PHE A 707 -32.33 20.30 -10.87
C PHE A 707 -32.73 21.19 -12.06
N PRO A 708 -32.48 20.79 -13.32
CA PRO A 708 -32.70 21.68 -14.46
C PRO A 708 -34.18 22.03 -14.65
N TYR A 709 -34.53 23.32 -14.58
CA TYR A 709 -35.88 23.80 -14.88
C TYR A 709 -36.12 24.03 -16.39
N MET A 710 -37.36 23.88 -16.85
CA MET A 710 -37.71 23.80 -18.30
C MET A 710 -38.43 25.02 -18.89
N GLU A 711 -38.75 26.08 -18.14
CA GLU A 711 -39.42 27.23 -18.77
C GLU A 711 -38.44 28.07 -19.61
N ASN A 712 -38.56 27.89 -20.93
CA ASN A 712 -38.29 28.88 -21.96
C ASN A 712 -36.87 29.42 -22.18
N MET A 713 -35.86 28.54 -22.26
CA MET A 713 -34.60 28.88 -22.99
C MET A 713 -34.80 29.22 -24.49
N ALA A 714 -36.03 29.08 -25.03
CA ALA A 714 -36.38 29.44 -26.41
C ALA A 714 -37.01 30.84 -26.55
N ALA A 715 -37.48 31.48 -25.47
CA ALA A 715 -38.16 32.78 -25.55
C ALA A 715 -37.22 33.99 -25.39
N GLU A 716 -36.02 33.82 -24.83
CA GLU A 716 -35.11 34.94 -24.54
C GLU A 716 -34.31 35.46 -25.74
N LYS A 717 -34.53 34.94 -26.96
CA LYS A 717 -33.89 35.49 -28.16
C LYS A 717 -34.66 36.65 -28.81
N GLN A 718 -35.79 37.11 -28.26
CA GLN A 718 -36.56 38.21 -28.88
C GLN A 718 -36.94 39.42 -28.00
N GLU A 719 -36.61 39.48 -26.70
CA GLU A 719 -36.82 40.71 -25.92
C GLU A 719 -35.57 41.14 -25.14
N LYS A 720 -34.57 41.68 -25.86
CA LYS A 720 -33.57 42.56 -25.26
C LYS A 720 -33.98 44.02 -25.42
N VAL A 721 -34.90 44.50 -24.58
CA VAL A 721 -34.87 45.89 -24.06
C VAL A 721 -35.59 45.94 -22.70
N GLY A 722 -34.82 45.97 -21.61
CA GLY A 722 -35.21 46.66 -20.39
C GLY A 722 -36.05 45.91 -19.36
N ARG A 723 -35.43 44.97 -18.62
CA ARG A 723 -35.67 44.79 -17.17
C ARG A 723 -34.58 43.92 -16.55
N ASN A 724 -33.86 44.45 -15.56
CA ASN A 724 -32.98 43.66 -14.71
C ASN A 724 -33.83 42.72 -13.84
N ASN A 725 -33.50 41.43 -13.91
CA ASN A 725 -33.80 40.29 -13.04
C ASN A 725 -34.17 39.09 -13.93
N GLY A 726 -33.17 38.29 -14.29
CA GLY A 726 -33.32 36.99 -14.92
C GLY A 726 -32.54 35.98 -14.10
N ASP A 727 -33.26 35.08 -13.44
CA ASP A 727 -32.72 33.98 -12.64
C ASP A 727 -32.10 32.93 -13.60
N GLU A 728 -30.84 33.13 -13.97
CA GLU A 728 -30.01 31.97 -14.32
C GLU A 728 -29.86 31.14 -13.03
N GLU A 729 -30.31 29.89 -13.00
CA GLU A 729 -30.22 28.99 -11.84
C GLU A 729 -28.75 28.66 -11.53
N ILE A 730 -28.06 29.62 -10.94
CA ILE A 730 -26.71 29.52 -10.41
C ILE A 730 -26.80 28.71 -9.12
N CYS A 731 -25.86 27.78 -8.89
CA CYS A 731 -25.77 27.15 -7.58
C CYS A 731 -25.68 28.25 -6.49
N VAL A 732 -26.54 28.24 -5.48
CA VAL A 732 -26.60 29.35 -4.49
C VAL A 732 -25.92 28.93 -3.20
N ASP A 733 -25.03 29.79 -2.69
CA ASP A 733 -24.49 29.70 -1.33
C ASP A 733 -25.49 30.37 -0.38
N GLU A 734 -26.46 29.62 0.14
CA GLU A 734 -27.37 30.18 1.14
C GLU A 734 -27.01 29.74 2.55
N ASP A 735 -26.73 30.75 3.38
CA ASP A 735 -26.76 30.65 4.84
C ASP A 735 -28.16 30.28 5.33
N PHE A 736 -28.16 29.49 6.41
CA PHE A 736 -29.27 28.70 6.93
C PHE A 736 -30.65 29.38 7.07
N ALA A 737 -31.67 28.55 6.80
CA ALA A 737 -33.04 28.57 7.32
C ALA A 737 -34.04 29.60 6.75
N ALA A 738 -34.52 29.40 5.52
CA ALA A 738 -35.91 29.65 5.11
C ALA A 738 -36.14 29.32 3.62
N SER A 739 -36.30 28.04 3.26
CA SER A 739 -36.94 27.64 1.99
C SER A 739 -37.46 26.20 2.07
N LEU A 740 -38.13 25.91 3.18
CA LEU A 740 -39.13 24.85 3.19
C LEU A 740 -40.47 25.57 3.10
N GLU A 741 -41.28 25.16 2.12
CA GLU A 741 -42.59 25.69 1.75
C GLU A 741 -42.56 26.80 0.69
N GLU A 742 -42.53 26.40 -0.58
CA GLU A 742 -43.42 26.87 -1.66
C GLU A 742 -42.98 26.21 -2.98
N ASP A 743 -43.34 24.95 -3.22
CA ASP A 743 -43.15 24.34 -4.55
C ASP A 743 -44.14 23.20 -4.84
N GLU A 744 -45.30 23.18 -4.16
CA GLU A 744 -46.37 22.19 -4.42
C GLU A 744 -47.47 22.69 -5.36
N ASN A 745 -47.38 23.89 -5.95
CA ASN A 745 -48.48 24.41 -6.78
C ASN A 745 -48.04 25.16 -8.03
N LEU A 746 -47.44 24.48 -9.00
CA LEU A 746 -47.49 24.92 -10.40
C LEU A 746 -47.82 23.74 -11.32
N ASN A 747 -49.05 23.80 -11.83
CA ASN A 747 -49.77 22.67 -12.41
C ASN A 747 -49.54 22.59 -13.92
N ASN A 748 -49.38 21.36 -14.41
CA ASN A 748 -49.72 20.85 -15.75
C ASN A 748 -49.29 21.69 -16.96
N HIS A 749 -48.23 21.26 -17.68
CA HIS A 749 -48.27 21.16 -19.16
C HIS A 749 -47.41 20.02 -19.76
N ASN A 750 -46.75 19.16 -18.96
CA ASN A 750 -46.09 17.96 -19.50
C ASN A 750 -46.09 16.80 -18.48
N ARG A 751 -47.23 16.09 -18.35
CA ARG A 751 -47.46 15.04 -17.33
C ARG A 751 -46.45 13.88 -17.30
N ASN A 752 -45.57 13.76 -18.29
CA ASN A 752 -44.63 12.65 -18.43
C ASN A 752 -43.15 13.01 -18.23
N CYS A 753 -42.81 14.28 -17.93
CA CYS A 753 -41.42 14.73 -17.86
C CYS A 753 -41.05 15.18 -16.45
N ASN A 754 -40.17 14.41 -15.81
CA ASN A 754 -39.71 14.64 -14.45
C ASN A 754 -38.29 15.21 -14.49
N PRO A 755 -38.10 16.51 -14.21
CA PRO A 755 -36.80 17.17 -14.30
C PRO A 755 -35.85 16.80 -13.16
N LYS A 756 -36.32 16.09 -12.13
CA LYS A 756 -35.47 15.66 -11.00
C LYS A 756 -34.38 14.71 -11.47
N VAL A 757 -33.22 14.81 -10.82
CA VAL A 757 -32.07 13.95 -11.11
C VAL A 757 -32.32 12.53 -10.58
N ALA A 758 -31.92 11.54 -11.37
CA ALA A 758 -31.97 10.13 -11.01
C ALA A 758 -30.76 9.77 -10.13
N SER A 759 -30.86 8.68 -9.34
CA SER A 759 -29.76 8.18 -8.51
C SER A 759 -28.71 7.41 -9.34
N ILE A 760 -28.28 8.01 -10.45
CA ILE A 760 -27.28 7.47 -11.38
C ILE A 760 -26.01 8.29 -11.22
N ARG A 761 -24.85 7.63 -11.17
CA ARG A 761 -23.57 8.33 -11.02
C ARG A 761 -23.35 9.30 -12.21
N PRO A 762 -23.09 10.59 -11.97
CA PRO A 762 -22.80 11.55 -13.03
C PRO A 762 -21.42 11.31 -13.65
N ILE A 763 -21.19 11.84 -14.85
CA ILE A 763 -19.92 11.69 -15.59
C ILE A 763 -19.27 13.05 -15.89
N PRO A 764 -17.92 13.15 -15.82
CA PRO A 764 -17.19 14.36 -16.19
C PRO A 764 -17.05 14.44 -17.71
N PHE A 765 -17.86 15.26 -18.36
CA PHE A 765 -17.88 15.33 -19.82
C PHE A 765 -16.69 16.11 -20.39
N SER A 766 -16.30 17.20 -19.75
CA SER A 766 -15.07 17.97 -20.02
C SER A 766 -14.49 18.48 -18.68
N GLU A 767 -13.42 19.28 -18.73
CA GLU A 767 -12.86 19.95 -17.54
C GLU A 767 -13.87 20.87 -16.85
N ASP A 768 -14.84 21.38 -17.61
CA ASP A 768 -15.83 22.38 -17.15
C ASP A 768 -17.28 21.89 -17.31
N SER A 769 -17.50 20.58 -17.48
CA SER A 769 -18.83 20.04 -17.77
C SER A 769 -19.11 18.71 -17.07
N VAL A 770 -20.32 18.60 -16.51
CA VAL A 770 -20.85 17.39 -15.87
C VAL A 770 -22.19 17.02 -16.48
N ILE A 771 -22.38 15.72 -16.75
CA ILE A 771 -23.65 15.20 -17.25
C ILE A 771 -24.34 14.36 -16.17
N PHE A 772 -25.63 14.62 -15.98
CA PHE A 772 -26.55 13.94 -15.07
C PHE A 772 -27.67 13.25 -15.85
N GLU A 773 -28.16 12.11 -15.36
CA GLU A 773 -29.38 11.46 -15.87
C GLU A 773 -30.60 11.92 -15.06
N LEU A 774 -31.67 12.29 -15.76
CA LEU A 774 -32.93 12.70 -15.15
C LEU A 774 -33.84 11.48 -14.93
N ARG A 775 -34.81 11.59 -14.01
CA ARG A 775 -35.76 10.51 -13.70
C ARG A 775 -36.67 10.11 -14.87
N ASP A 776 -36.75 10.95 -15.90
CA ASP A 776 -37.46 10.69 -17.15
C ASP A 776 -36.57 10.16 -18.30
N GLY A 777 -35.32 9.81 -17.98
CA GLY A 777 -34.35 9.22 -18.90
C GLY A 777 -33.70 10.22 -19.87
N ARG A 778 -33.98 11.52 -19.76
CA ARG A 778 -33.20 12.57 -20.44
C ARG A 778 -31.87 12.78 -19.71
N LEU A 779 -30.93 13.46 -20.36
CA LEU A 779 -29.68 13.88 -19.74
C LEU A 779 -29.67 15.39 -19.54
N ALA A 780 -28.95 15.88 -18.54
CA ALA A 780 -28.77 17.30 -18.30
C ALA A 780 -27.28 17.61 -18.15
N GLU A 781 -26.83 18.67 -18.82
CA GLU A 781 -25.45 19.14 -18.75
C GLU A 781 -25.37 20.39 -17.88
N MET A 782 -24.45 20.38 -16.93
CA MET A 782 -24.10 21.53 -16.11
C MET A 782 -22.70 22.01 -16.50
N LEU A 783 -22.56 23.31 -16.73
CA LEU A 783 -21.31 23.93 -17.16
C LEU A 783 -20.75 24.84 -16.08
N ARG A 784 -19.43 24.89 -16.01
CA ARG A 784 -18.72 25.85 -15.18
C ARG A 784 -18.50 27.16 -15.93
N ILE A 785 -18.85 28.26 -15.28
CA ILE A 785 -18.73 29.63 -15.75
C ILE A 785 -17.86 30.39 -14.74
N GLU A 786 -16.93 31.23 -15.24
CA GLU A 786 -16.09 32.13 -14.41
C GLU A 786 -15.36 31.42 -13.25
N GLU A 787 -14.74 30.27 -13.53
CA GLU A 787 -13.89 29.44 -12.65
C GLU A 787 -14.55 28.85 -11.40
N THR A 788 -15.70 29.37 -10.94
CA THR A 788 -16.28 29.02 -9.63
C THR A 788 -17.78 28.72 -9.64
N GLN A 789 -18.50 29.13 -10.69
CA GLN A 789 -19.96 28.99 -10.74
C GLN A 789 -20.38 27.85 -11.65
N TRP A 790 -21.36 27.08 -11.22
CA TRP A 790 -21.95 25.99 -12.01
C TRP A 790 -23.40 26.34 -12.34
N VAL A 791 -23.77 26.19 -13.61
CA VAL A 791 -25.09 26.53 -14.13
C VAL A 791 -25.60 25.43 -15.06
N TRP A 792 -26.89 25.11 -14.97
CA TRP A 792 -27.53 24.18 -15.89
C TRP A 792 -27.52 24.75 -17.31
N SER A 793 -26.84 24.07 -18.23
CA SER A 793 -26.63 24.57 -19.59
C SER A 793 -27.70 24.10 -20.56
N ARG A 794 -28.02 22.81 -20.56
CA ARG A 794 -28.98 22.22 -21.50
C ARG A 794 -29.50 20.86 -21.05
N ILE A 795 -30.67 20.50 -21.57
CA ILE A 795 -31.24 19.15 -21.48
C ILE A 795 -31.04 18.46 -22.84
N ILE A 796 -30.44 17.27 -22.81
CA ILE A 796 -30.16 16.43 -23.98
C ILE A 796 -31.23 15.33 -24.03
N GLY A 797 -31.94 15.27 -25.15
CA GLY A 797 -32.88 14.18 -25.41
C GLY A 797 -32.16 12.88 -25.70
N THR A 798 -32.60 11.80 -25.06
CA THR A 798 -32.13 10.44 -25.33
C THR A 798 -33.09 9.72 -26.27
N PRO A 799 -32.61 8.74 -27.07
CA PRO A 799 -33.46 7.94 -27.96
C PRO A 799 -34.56 7.14 -27.24
N THR A 800 -34.48 7.01 -25.91
CA THR A 800 -35.43 6.25 -25.08
C THR A 800 -36.40 7.13 -24.31
N SER A 801 -36.20 8.45 -24.26
CA SER A 801 -37.09 9.33 -23.49
C SER A 801 -38.37 9.65 -24.28
N LEU A 802 -39.52 9.41 -23.65
CA LEU A 802 -40.83 9.73 -24.22
C LEU A 802 -41.14 11.24 -24.20
N CYS A 803 -40.33 12.03 -23.50
CA CYS A 803 -40.50 13.48 -23.38
C CYS A 803 -40.22 14.27 -24.65
N ILE A 804 -39.51 13.69 -25.62
CA ILE A 804 -39.05 14.37 -26.85
C ILE A 804 -39.59 13.65 -28.10
N ALA A 805 -40.63 12.81 -27.95
CA ALA A 805 -41.21 12.00 -29.03
C ALA A 805 -41.64 12.80 -30.29
N ASN A 806 -41.88 14.11 -30.17
CA ASN A 806 -42.23 14.99 -31.29
C ASN A 806 -41.04 15.36 -32.20
N TYR A 807 -39.78 15.23 -31.76
CA TYR A 807 -38.62 15.60 -32.59
C TYR A 807 -38.23 14.49 -33.59
N TRP A 808 -38.46 13.22 -33.22
CA TRP A 808 -38.09 12.06 -34.05
C TRP A 808 -39.14 11.72 -35.11
N THR A 809 -40.39 12.12 -34.91
CA THR A 809 -41.48 11.91 -35.89
C THR A 809 -41.49 12.97 -37.00
N ALA A 810 -40.90 14.15 -36.78
CA ALA A 810 -40.85 15.23 -37.78
C ALA A 810 -39.78 15.04 -38.87
N VAL A 811 -38.82 14.13 -38.70
CA VAL A 811 -37.75 13.86 -39.70
C VAL A 811 -38.13 12.71 -40.64
N ALA A 812 -39.29 12.08 -40.44
CA ALA A 812 -39.81 10.98 -41.25
C ALA A 812 -41.04 11.34 -42.12
N SER A 813 -41.28 12.64 -42.39
CA SER A 813 -42.30 13.10 -43.35
C SER A 813 -41.69 13.75 -44.58
#